data_AF-A0A4S3TIN5-F1
#
_entry.id   AF-A0A4S3TIN5-F1
#
_cell.length_a   1.000
_cell.length_b   1.000
_cell.length_c   1.000
_cell.angle_alpha   90.00
_cell.angle_beta   90.00
_cell.angle_gamma   90.00
#
_symmetry.space_group_name_H-M   'P 1'
#
loop_
_entity.id
_entity.type
_entity.pdbx_description
1 polymer ?
#
loop_
_entity_poly.entity_id
_entity_poly.type
_entity_poly.pdbx_seq_one_letter_code
_entity_poly.pdbx_strand_id
1 'polypeptide(L)'
;MDLPSPGSTSSSVHICKSYLDHYTLEVTTEATNWAADGEQTVELLDFDDDQQDTENVALESGDTTEETLEWATEISDAGTEEVTVASENNTHSEDVTVEQAPDDPFFDVTIDDIDAVVDAGETITIDYTVENTGDESATQDIVVEVDGETEATDDVSLDGGADTSETVTYDTDDGDVPEIDLTVATDDDTATETVAVEDDLDPADFTVTIDDVDDSVDAGETVTVDYTVENTGEAPDSQDIVVEVDGETEATDDISLDGGDDTSETVTYDTDDGDVPEIDLTVATDDDTATETVAVAGPTLAVDGLAEAFPDGQQGDDYGTATLTVTESNDITAANLSVELTVEGEEADEPIVANATALEDLRNESTTAEVDIGVIESADTYEATATVDADDVDPVTETHIFTVDPVETSTLTELTIAGQGNSAAIDEGDTADIAVDVENVGPVTDDITVDLTIANGESTTDSRMVSLDPGATESITFEDAIDGLVPGSYAVTVDTANDTLTGDLAVEVERTIDDEDDRELDAPGDYNLEDDLEFDGAENPGLSIEGSDVRVDGGGNTVSAADTPAISVTDEASATISNLSISTTDNTSAVDVGANATVTVDELTLAADPAAETAGVMTVDEETDADGTTLSFEATAVSIAANASPPAAPDDHEQLNRSFEAEPTDDADGVDAELADLEVSYAEADLDGVDEDTVDLWKHDGDAWTDVENATVDTDENVVTANITDFSTFGVFGEASDDDDDDDGGGSGGGTGGGQASAGTATFELVETELSDTTLEVDDSLERITAEVENTGDASGETELEFIVDDAVLASQNVDLEDGENETVELTDIALEEFDPGEYEYAIRLDDDEARGTLTIEETLSELTVTVTDADGTPIPHATIDIGDETATSDDSGTAVFDLAEGAYTLETAADGYHEEQTALTVDGDESVSIALESVETDPSDDDTGDSSDTDEDATPGLGAGTAITALVALIIVFIITRRQDK
;
A
#
# COMPACT_ATOMS: atom_id res chain seq x y z
N MET A 1 -130.53 35.42 106.80
CA MET A 1 -131.99 35.66 106.90
C MET A 1 -132.24 37.05 107.45
N ASP A 2 -132.02 38.04 106.60
CA ASP A 2 -132.64 39.36 106.67
C ASP A 2 -133.20 39.61 105.26
N LEU A 3 -134.29 40.37 105.13
CA LEU A 3 -134.80 40.77 103.82
C LEU A 3 -134.13 42.09 103.44
N PRO A 4 -133.38 42.18 102.32
CA PRO A 4 -132.81 43.44 101.85
C PRO A 4 -133.88 44.50 101.56
N SER A 5 -133.44 45.76 101.49
CA SER A 5 -134.33 46.88 101.18
C SER A 5 -134.74 46.88 99.70
N PRO A 6 -135.90 47.46 99.34
CA PRO A 6 -136.29 47.59 97.93
C PRO A 6 -135.27 48.45 97.17
N GLY A 7 -134.66 47.86 96.13
CA GLY A 7 -133.59 48.47 95.32
C GLY A 7 -132.26 47.72 95.41
N SER A 8 -132.26 46.43 95.08
CA SER A 8 -131.07 45.58 94.96
C SER A 8 -131.39 44.43 94.01
N THR A 9 -130.67 44.30 92.90
CA THR A 9 -130.66 43.09 92.09
C THR A 9 -129.79 42.01 92.74
N SER A 10 -129.85 40.79 92.21
CA SER A 10 -129.00 39.66 92.60
C SER A 10 -128.85 38.76 91.38
N SER A 11 -127.62 38.35 91.10
CA SER A 11 -127.26 37.44 90.00
C SER A 11 -126.49 36.24 90.58
N SER A 12 -126.47 35.12 89.86
CA SER A 12 -125.56 34.01 90.15
C SER A 12 -125.08 33.35 88.85
N VAL A 13 -123.79 33.03 88.80
CA VAL A 13 -123.08 32.53 87.61
C VAL A 13 -122.76 31.04 87.80
N HIS A 14 -122.50 30.31 86.72
CA HIS A 14 -121.80 29.02 86.73
C HIS A 14 -120.73 29.01 85.62
N ILE A 15 -119.45 28.97 85.99
CA ILE A 15 -118.33 28.89 85.05
C ILE A 15 -117.77 27.46 85.01
N CYS A 16 -117.31 27.03 83.83
CA CYS A 16 -116.61 25.76 83.61
C CYS A 16 -115.09 26.00 83.52
N LYS A 17 -114.26 25.02 83.93
CA LYS A 17 -112.98 25.34 84.59
C LYS A 17 -111.66 25.13 83.84
N SER A 18 -111.65 24.66 82.59
CA SER A 18 -110.38 24.41 81.86
C SER A 18 -110.57 24.30 80.35
N TYR A 19 -109.73 25.00 79.58
CA TYR A 19 -109.65 24.99 78.10
C TYR A 19 -108.18 24.96 77.64
N LEU A 20 -107.93 24.81 76.33
CA LEU A 20 -106.63 25.12 75.73
C LEU A 20 -106.62 26.56 75.17
N ASP A 21 -105.44 27.06 74.81
CA ASP A 21 -105.30 28.31 74.05
C ASP A 21 -105.90 28.20 72.64
N HIS A 22 -106.27 29.34 72.03
CA HIS A 22 -106.95 29.38 70.73
C HIS A 22 -108.33 28.69 70.67
N TYR A 23 -109.04 28.57 71.81
CA TYR A 23 -110.41 28.06 71.90
C TYR A 23 -111.38 29.08 72.52
N THR A 24 -112.69 28.90 72.30
CA THR A 24 -113.74 29.76 72.88
C THR A 24 -114.26 29.20 74.21
N LEU A 25 -114.13 29.99 75.27
CA LEU A 25 -114.77 29.81 76.58
C LEU A 25 -116.20 30.37 76.54
N GLU A 26 -117.19 29.55 76.91
CA GLU A 26 -118.58 29.97 77.12
C GLU A 26 -118.86 30.21 78.62
N VAL A 27 -119.41 31.38 78.99
CA VAL A 27 -119.73 31.76 80.38
C VAL A 27 -121.21 32.11 80.54
N THR A 28 -121.97 31.30 81.30
CA THR A 28 -123.42 31.49 81.50
C THR A 28 -123.76 32.12 82.86
N THR A 29 -124.63 33.14 82.84
CA THR A 29 -124.97 34.00 83.99
C THR A 29 -126.49 34.20 84.15
N GLU A 30 -127.03 33.99 85.36
CA GLU A 30 -128.44 34.24 85.69
C GLU A 30 -128.63 35.67 86.22
N ALA A 31 -129.38 36.51 85.50
CA ALA A 31 -129.66 37.90 85.84
C ALA A 31 -131.14 38.10 86.24
N THR A 32 -131.40 38.82 87.34
CA THR A 32 -132.77 39.10 87.83
C THR A 32 -133.00 40.58 88.15
N ASN A 33 -134.09 41.17 87.64
CA ASN A 33 -134.51 42.53 87.99
C ASN A 33 -135.43 42.55 89.23
N TRP A 34 -135.08 43.35 90.22
CA TRP A 34 -135.84 43.56 91.47
C TRP A 34 -136.29 45.01 91.68
N ALA A 35 -136.07 45.88 90.67
CA ALA A 35 -136.45 47.28 90.64
C ALA A 35 -137.71 47.47 89.77
N ALA A 36 -137.94 48.68 89.25
CA ALA A 36 -138.92 48.89 88.18
C ALA A 36 -138.36 48.37 86.83
N ASP A 37 -139.26 48.18 85.87
CA ASP A 37 -138.94 47.73 84.51
C ASP A 37 -137.80 48.56 83.90
N GLY A 38 -136.77 47.89 83.37
CA GLY A 38 -135.54 48.54 82.93
C GLY A 38 -134.59 47.62 82.17
N GLU A 39 -133.55 48.22 81.61
CA GLU A 39 -132.52 47.61 80.78
C GLU A 39 -131.16 47.91 81.41
N GLN A 40 -130.28 46.91 81.48
CA GLN A 40 -128.92 47.02 82.03
C GLN A 40 -127.96 46.17 81.20
N THR A 41 -126.74 46.68 81.04
CA THR A 41 -125.63 45.96 80.43
C THR A 41 -125.07 44.93 81.41
N VAL A 42 -124.77 43.73 80.90
CA VAL A 42 -123.96 42.69 81.54
C VAL A 42 -122.71 42.52 80.68
N GLU A 43 -121.55 42.31 81.29
CA GLU A 43 -120.26 42.24 80.61
C GLU A 43 -119.38 41.11 81.17
N LEU A 44 -118.58 40.49 80.30
CA LEU A 44 -117.56 39.50 80.62
C LEU A 44 -116.19 40.18 80.53
N LEU A 45 -115.40 40.06 81.60
CA LEU A 45 -114.04 40.55 81.71
C LEU A 45 -113.07 39.38 81.89
N ASP A 46 -111.92 39.46 81.24
CA ASP A 46 -110.83 38.48 81.30
C ASP A 46 -109.97 38.60 82.58
N PHE A 47 -108.79 37.98 82.55
CA PHE A 47 -107.79 37.98 83.62
C PHE A 47 -107.18 39.37 83.92
N ASP A 48 -107.18 40.31 82.97
CA ASP A 48 -106.62 41.66 83.07
C ASP A 48 -107.71 42.74 83.35
N ASP A 49 -108.94 42.32 83.69
CA ASP A 49 -110.18 43.14 83.80
C ASP A 49 -110.65 43.76 82.45
N ASP A 50 -110.15 43.31 81.29
CA ASP A 50 -110.54 43.87 79.97
C ASP A 50 -111.80 43.19 79.40
N GLN A 51 -112.67 43.97 78.73
CA GLN A 51 -114.00 43.51 78.30
C GLN A 51 -113.94 42.65 77.03
N GLN A 52 -114.28 41.37 77.17
CA GLN A 52 -114.32 40.39 76.09
C GLN A 52 -115.68 40.34 75.38
N ASP A 53 -116.79 40.40 76.14
CA ASP A 53 -118.15 40.35 75.58
C ASP A 53 -119.16 41.11 76.45
N THR A 54 -120.30 41.51 75.87
CA THR A 54 -121.34 42.27 76.59
C THR A 54 -122.73 42.23 75.95
N GLU A 55 -123.75 41.96 76.76
CA GLU A 55 -125.17 41.91 76.36
C GLU A 55 -126.04 42.92 77.14
N ASN A 56 -127.08 43.47 76.51
CA ASN A 56 -127.99 44.44 77.11
C ASN A 56 -129.34 43.78 77.45
N VAL A 57 -129.56 43.57 78.75
CA VAL A 57 -130.61 42.73 79.30
C VAL A 57 -131.77 43.58 79.81
N ALA A 58 -132.96 43.42 79.21
CA ALA A 58 -134.17 44.18 79.54
C ALA A 58 -135.23 43.30 80.23
N LEU A 59 -135.61 43.66 81.47
CA LEU A 59 -136.47 42.84 82.34
C LEU A 59 -137.57 43.67 83.01
N GLU A 60 -138.80 43.12 83.08
CA GLU A 60 -139.87 43.69 83.92
C GLU A 60 -139.57 43.50 85.42
N SER A 61 -140.28 44.25 86.27
CA SER A 61 -140.16 44.25 87.74
C SER A 61 -140.40 42.88 88.39
N GLY A 62 -139.37 42.04 88.48
CA GLY A 62 -139.39 40.74 89.15
C GLY A 62 -139.00 39.54 88.28
N ASP A 63 -138.63 39.77 87.01
CA ASP A 63 -138.25 38.71 86.07
C ASP A 63 -136.76 38.33 86.13
N THR A 64 -136.48 37.09 85.72
CA THR A 64 -135.16 36.44 85.68
C THR A 64 -134.90 35.89 84.27
N THR A 65 -133.64 35.90 83.84
CA THR A 65 -133.15 35.37 82.56
C THR A 65 -131.76 34.75 82.74
N GLU A 66 -131.32 33.92 81.79
CA GLU A 66 -129.98 33.36 81.69
C GLU A 66 -129.38 33.83 80.35
N GLU A 67 -128.21 34.49 80.41
CA GLU A 67 -127.45 34.91 79.23
C GLU A 67 -126.12 34.15 79.17
N THR A 68 -125.52 34.01 77.98
CA THR A 68 -124.18 33.42 77.79
C THR A 68 -123.29 34.42 77.07
N LEU A 69 -122.07 34.59 77.59
CA LEU A 69 -121.04 35.48 77.07
C LEU A 69 -119.84 34.64 76.61
N GLU A 70 -119.16 35.05 75.54
CA GLU A 70 -118.08 34.28 74.89
C GLU A 70 -116.72 34.99 74.99
N TRP A 71 -115.63 34.25 75.27
CA TRP A 71 -114.25 34.75 75.16
C TRP A 71 -113.42 33.77 74.32
N ALA A 72 -112.75 34.26 73.28
CA ALA A 72 -111.78 33.48 72.50
C ALA A 72 -110.37 33.72 73.05
N THR A 73 -109.70 32.66 73.50
CA THR A 73 -108.35 32.75 74.08
C THR A 73 -107.27 32.84 72.99
N GLU A 74 -106.14 33.48 73.31
CA GLU A 74 -104.89 33.43 72.54
C GLU A 74 -103.80 32.73 73.38
N ILE A 75 -102.66 32.38 72.76
CA ILE A 75 -101.53 31.70 73.46
C ILE A 75 -100.92 32.54 74.61
N SER A 76 -101.15 33.85 74.62
CA SER A 76 -100.84 34.74 75.75
C SER A 76 -101.58 34.39 77.04
N ASP A 77 -102.73 33.73 76.92
CA ASP A 77 -103.69 33.55 78.00
C ASP A 77 -103.43 32.24 78.76
N ALA A 78 -102.47 31.44 78.31
CA ALA A 78 -102.03 30.19 78.93
C ALA A 78 -101.59 30.44 80.40
N GLY A 79 -102.43 30.00 81.34
CA GLY A 79 -102.39 30.45 82.73
C GLY A 79 -103.54 29.93 83.58
N THR A 80 -103.77 30.53 84.76
CA THR A 80 -104.93 30.24 85.62
C THR A 80 -105.24 31.42 86.55
N GLU A 81 -106.21 32.26 86.18
CA GLU A 81 -106.63 33.45 86.94
C GLU A 81 -108.18 33.59 86.97
N GLU A 82 -108.73 34.63 87.61
CA GLU A 82 -110.19 34.79 87.76
C GLU A 82 -110.83 35.52 86.55
N VAL A 83 -111.87 34.93 85.98
CA VAL A 83 -112.74 35.57 84.95
C VAL A 83 -113.93 36.23 85.66
N THR A 84 -114.32 37.45 85.25
CA THR A 84 -115.35 38.24 85.94
C THR A 84 -116.56 38.55 85.06
N VAL A 85 -117.77 38.30 85.58
CA VAL A 85 -119.03 38.78 84.99
C VAL A 85 -119.56 39.97 85.80
N ALA A 86 -119.75 41.11 85.14
CA ALA A 86 -120.14 42.38 85.75
C ALA A 86 -121.46 42.94 85.17
N SER A 87 -122.01 43.94 85.87
CA SER A 87 -123.20 44.72 85.49
C SER A 87 -123.25 46.01 86.31
N GLU A 88 -124.06 47.00 85.92
CA GLU A 88 -124.16 48.30 86.63
C GLU A 88 -124.39 48.21 88.15
N ASN A 89 -124.95 47.09 88.65
CA ASN A 89 -125.37 46.93 90.05
C ASN A 89 -124.78 45.71 90.78
N ASN A 90 -124.08 44.79 90.10
CA ASN A 90 -123.57 43.54 90.70
C ASN A 90 -122.42 42.93 89.87
N THR A 91 -121.46 42.25 90.52
CA THR A 91 -120.35 41.52 89.86
C THR A 91 -120.10 40.15 90.51
N HIS A 92 -119.46 39.23 89.78
CA HIS A 92 -119.11 37.89 90.23
C HIS A 92 -117.87 37.37 89.47
N SER A 93 -117.02 36.57 90.10
CA SER A 93 -115.75 36.11 89.53
C SER A 93 -115.47 34.64 89.89
N GLU A 94 -114.74 33.91 89.05
CA GLU A 94 -114.33 32.51 89.31
C GLU A 94 -113.06 32.11 88.52
N ASP A 95 -112.17 31.31 89.12
CA ASP A 95 -110.92 30.83 88.48
C ASP A 95 -111.17 29.94 87.24
N VAL A 96 -110.40 30.16 86.16
CA VAL A 96 -110.35 29.37 84.90
C VAL A 96 -108.89 29.10 84.48
N THR A 97 -108.61 27.90 83.95
CA THR A 97 -107.29 27.50 83.42
C THR A 97 -107.28 27.44 81.88
N VAL A 98 -106.16 27.86 81.28
CA VAL A 98 -105.85 27.72 79.84
C VAL A 98 -104.49 27.01 79.70
N GLU A 99 -104.40 25.96 78.88
CA GLU A 99 -103.17 25.17 78.66
C GLU A 99 -102.65 25.31 77.21
N GLN A 100 -101.32 25.29 77.02
CA GLN A 100 -100.63 25.42 75.72
C GLN A 100 -100.57 24.07 74.96
N ALA A 101 -100.66 24.10 73.63
CA ALA A 101 -100.37 22.96 72.75
C ALA A 101 -98.85 22.69 72.54
N PRO A 102 -98.43 21.44 72.26
CA PRO A 102 -97.04 21.11 71.87
C PRO A 102 -96.75 21.48 70.41
N ASP A 103 -95.47 21.59 70.05
CA ASP A 103 -95.02 21.84 68.67
C ASP A 103 -94.89 20.53 67.85
N ASP A 104 -95.32 20.57 66.58
CA ASP A 104 -95.24 19.46 65.62
C ASP A 104 -93.76 19.02 65.37
N PRO A 105 -93.49 17.74 65.01
CA PRO A 105 -92.14 17.26 64.71
C PRO A 105 -91.57 17.89 63.43
N PHE A 106 -90.25 18.08 63.38
CA PHE A 106 -89.52 18.61 62.21
C PHE A 106 -88.07 18.09 62.22
N PHE A 107 -87.65 17.39 61.16
CA PHE A 107 -86.35 16.70 61.07
C PHE A 107 -85.32 17.55 60.31
N ASP A 108 -84.51 18.30 61.05
CA ASP A 108 -83.43 19.21 60.59
C ASP A 108 -82.17 18.37 60.21
N VAL A 109 -81.52 18.66 59.09
CA VAL A 109 -80.43 17.84 58.52
C VAL A 109 -79.10 18.60 58.48
N THR A 110 -77.97 17.92 58.75
CA THR A 110 -76.63 18.50 58.62
C THR A 110 -75.63 17.45 58.15
N ILE A 111 -74.83 17.77 57.14
CA ILE A 111 -73.62 17.02 56.77
C ILE A 111 -72.49 17.48 57.72
N ASP A 112 -71.81 16.53 58.37
CA ASP A 112 -70.83 16.79 59.44
C ASP A 112 -69.38 16.82 58.94
N ASP A 113 -69.01 15.91 58.03
CA ASP A 113 -67.66 15.81 57.43
C ASP A 113 -67.77 15.12 56.05
N ILE A 114 -66.97 15.58 55.09
CA ILE A 114 -66.87 15.02 53.74
C ILE A 114 -65.56 15.42 53.06
N ASP A 115 -64.99 14.53 52.25
CA ASP A 115 -63.82 14.82 51.40
C ASP A 115 -64.21 15.78 50.26
N ALA A 116 -63.48 16.89 50.11
CA ALA A 116 -63.86 17.99 49.21
C ALA A 116 -63.27 17.89 47.79
N VAL A 117 -62.25 17.06 47.62
CA VAL A 117 -61.59 16.70 46.36
C VAL A 117 -61.13 15.26 46.50
N VAL A 118 -61.35 14.44 45.47
CA VAL A 118 -60.86 13.06 45.35
C VAL A 118 -60.42 12.79 43.91
N ASP A 119 -59.59 11.77 43.71
CA ASP A 119 -59.20 11.33 42.38
C ASP A 119 -60.25 10.34 41.82
N ALA A 120 -60.42 10.27 40.50
CA ALA A 120 -61.34 9.30 39.88
C ALA A 120 -60.99 7.85 40.26
N GLY A 121 -61.96 7.10 40.77
CA GLY A 121 -61.75 5.74 41.31
C GLY A 121 -61.55 5.65 42.83
N GLU A 122 -61.49 6.77 43.55
CA GLU A 122 -61.46 6.79 45.03
C GLU A 122 -62.86 6.70 45.69
N THR A 123 -62.89 6.31 46.96
CA THR A 123 -64.14 6.21 47.75
C THR A 123 -64.36 7.45 48.62
N ILE A 124 -65.38 8.26 48.30
CA ILE A 124 -65.86 9.37 49.13
C ILE A 124 -66.59 8.81 50.36
N THR A 125 -66.38 9.42 51.54
CA THR A 125 -67.13 9.14 52.77
C THR A 125 -67.96 10.35 53.22
N ILE A 126 -69.24 10.12 53.52
CA ILE A 126 -70.24 11.14 53.90
C ILE A 126 -70.73 10.85 55.33
N ASP A 127 -70.30 11.65 56.32
CA ASP A 127 -70.85 11.63 57.68
C ASP A 127 -71.95 12.70 57.82
N TYR A 128 -73.12 12.35 58.38
CA TYR A 128 -74.24 13.28 58.57
C TYR A 128 -75.06 13.02 59.84
N THR A 129 -75.80 14.04 60.30
CA THR A 129 -76.66 14.04 61.49
C THR A 129 -78.07 14.58 61.17
N VAL A 130 -79.09 14.02 61.83
CA VAL A 130 -80.49 14.47 61.76
C VAL A 130 -81.08 14.65 63.17
N GLU A 131 -81.69 15.80 63.46
CA GLU A 131 -82.34 16.13 64.74
C GLU A 131 -83.85 16.37 64.57
N ASN A 132 -84.69 15.68 65.35
CA ASN A 132 -86.11 16.03 65.46
C ASN A 132 -86.28 17.19 66.45
N THR A 133 -86.53 18.38 65.92
CA THR A 133 -86.56 19.64 66.70
C THR A 133 -87.90 19.93 67.40
N GLY A 134 -88.95 19.14 67.14
CA GLY A 134 -90.28 19.29 67.74
C GLY A 134 -90.50 18.56 69.07
N ASP A 135 -91.69 18.67 69.65
CA ASP A 135 -92.05 18.03 70.94
C ASP A 135 -92.52 16.57 70.80
N GLU A 136 -93.09 16.17 69.65
CA GLU A 136 -93.63 14.82 69.43
C GLU A 136 -92.65 13.87 68.72
N SER A 137 -92.79 12.57 68.98
CA SER A 137 -92.01 11.50 68.35
C SER A 137 -92.56 11.13 66.97
N ALA A 138 -91.70 11.03 65.94
CA ALA A 138 -92.10 10.65 64.58
C ALA A 138 -91.12 9.65 63.93
N THR A 139 -91.40 9.32 62.66
CA THR A 139 -90.58 8.47 61.79
C THR A 139 -90.61 9.09 60.40
N GLN A 140 -89.45 9.21 59.75
CA GLN A 140 -89.29 9.68 58.37
C GLN A 140 -88.21 8.87 57.66
N ASP A 141 -88.29 8.84 56.33
CA ASP A 141 -87.22 8.30 55.50
C ASP A 141 -86.10 9.36 55.40
N ILE A 142 -84.85 8.99 55.68
CA ILE A 142 -83.67 9.78 55.29
C ILE A 142 -83.20 9.25 53.94
N VAL A 143 -82.96 10.13 52.97
CA VAL A 143 -82.52 9.81 51.61
C VAL A 143 -81.15 10.42 51.37
N VAL A 144 -80.23 9.66 50.74
CA VAL A 144 -78.94 10.19 50.24
C VAL A 144 -78.87 10.00 48.74
N GLU A 145 -78.56 11.08 48.01
CA GLU A 145 -78.55 11.13 46.54
C GLU A 145 -77.21 11.68 46.03
N VAL A 146 -76.73 11.10 44.92
CA VAL A 146 -75.58 11.56 44.13
C VAL A 146 -76.11 12.00 42.77
N ASP A 147 -75.87 13.25 42.36
CA ASP A 147 -76.39 13.83 41.11
C ASP A 147 -77.92 13.72 40.91
N GLY A 148 -78.65 13.41 41.98
CA GLY A 148 -80.10 13.16 41.98
C GLY A 148 -80.53 11.72 41.63
N GLU A 149 -79.62 10.75 41.61
CA GLU A 149 -79.94 9.32 41.71
C GLU A 149 -79.78 8.88 43.19
N THR A 150 -80.69 8.03 43.70
CA THR A 150 -80.77 7.69 45.13
C THR A 150 -79.87 6.50 45.50
N GLU A 151 -78.80 6.74 46.26
CA GLU A 151 -77.87 5.71 46.74
C GLU A 151 -78.34 5.03 48.04
N ALA A 152 -78.88 5.78 48.99
CA ALA A 152 -79.30 5.24 50.30
C ALA A 152 -80.68 5.73 50.75
N THR A 153 -81.35 4.91 51.55
CA THR A 153 -82.60 5.28 52.26
C THR A 153 -82.79 4.46 53.53
N ASP A 154 -83.12 5.06 54.67
CA ASP A 154 -83.50 4.33 55.92
C ASP A 154 -84.68 4.98 56.71
N ASP A 155 -85.51 4.13 57.32
CA ASP A 155 -86.69 4.46 58.15
C ASP A 155 -86.25 4.95 59.57
N VAL A 156 -85.82 6.21 59.73
CA VAL A 156 -85.35 6.73 61.03
C VAL A 156 -86.49 7.27 61.91
N SER A 157 -86.47 6.93 63.20
CA SER A 157 -87.49 7.36 64.18
C SER A 157 -86.88 7.96 65.44
N LEU A 158 -87.23 9.22 65.70
CA LEU A 158 -86.70 10.04 66.79
C LEU A 158 -87.84 10.48 67.73
N ASP A 159 -87.57 10.47 69.04
CA ASP A 159 -88.38 11.19 70.03
C ASP A 159 -88.21 12.72 69.82
N GLY A 160 -89.09 13.55 70.39
CA GLY A 160 -88.94 15.01 70.31
C GLY A 160 -87.70 15.52 71.04
N GLY A 161 -86.88 16.33 70.36
CA GLY A 161 -85.59 16.83 70.85
C GLY A 161 -84.52 15.74 70.93
N ALA A 162 -84.41 14.88 69.91
CA ALA A 162 -83.42 13.81 69.81
C ALA A 162 -82.77 13.72 68.43
N ASP A 163 -81.52 13.28 68.42
CA ASP A 163 -80.58 13.22 67.29
C ASP A 163 -80.16 11.78 66.91
N THR A 164 -79.72 11.59 65.68
CA THR A 164 -78.91 10.43 65.23
C THR A 164 -77.90 10.85 64.16
N SER A 165 -76.80 10.10 64.02
CA SER A 165 -75.77 10.31 63.00
C SER A 165 -75.41 9.02 62.29
N GLU A 166 -75.22 9.07 60.97
CA GLU A 166 -74.88 7.92 60.12
C GLU A 166 -73.81 8.25 59.08
N THR A 167 -73.29 7.21 58.40
CA THR A 167 -72.20 7.30 57.42
C THR A 167 -72.60 6.56 56.15
N VAL A 168 -72.41 7.19 54.98
CA VAL A 168 -72.57 6.60 53.64
C VAL A 168 -71.25 6.72 52.86
N THR A 169 -71.02 5.85 51.87
CA THR A 169 -69.81 5.85 51.03
C THR A 169 -70.19 5.68 49.57
N TYR A 170 -69.48 6.38 48.67
CA TYR A 170 -69.63 6.31 47.22
C TYR A 170 -68.27 6.06 46.58
N ASP A 171 -68.18 5.12 45.64
CA ASP A 171 -66.97 4.84 44.85
C ASP A 171 -67.09 5.61 43.53
N THR A 172 -66.16 6.53 43.21
CA THR A 172 -66.21 7.35 41.99
C THR A 172 -65.74 6.60 40.74
N ASP A 173 -66.10 7.08 39.55
CA ASP A 173 -65.46 6.71 38.28
C ASP A 173 -65.24 7.92 37.34
N ASP A 174 -64.55 7.71 36.22
CA ASP A 174 -64.18 8.75 35.24
C ASP A 174 -65.40 9.55 34.71
N GLY A 175 -66.62 9.02 34.87
CA GLY A 175 -67.87 9.71 34.55
C GLY A 175 -68.28 10.83 35.52
N ASP A 176 -67.70 10.86 36.72
CA ASP A 176 -67.98 11.86 37.78
C ASP A 176 -67.14 13.14 37.62
N VAL A 177 -66.14 13.12 36.74
CA VAL A 177 -65.26 14.27 36.46
C VAL A 177 -66.05 15.40 35.77
N PRO A 178 -66.04 16.65 36.27
CA PRO A 178 -65.12 17.21 37.27
C PRO A 178 -65.72 17.48 38.66
N GLU A 179 -67.03 17.33 38.87
CA GLU A 179 -67.70 17.62 40.14
C GLU A 179 -69.06 16.90 40.25
N ILE A 180 -69.39 16.42 41.46
CA ILE A 180 -70.69 15.77 41.78
C ILE A 180 -71.47 16.55 42.86
N ASP A 181 -72.80 16.59 42.71
CA ASP A 181 -73.76 17.18 43.65
C ASP A 181 -74.24 16.10 44.66
N LEU A 182 -73.90 16.24 45.95
CA LEU A 182 -74.29 15.29 47.01
C LEU A 182 -75.37 15.88 47.92
N THR A 183 -76.49 15.17 48.09
CA THR A 183 -77.62 15.64 48.90
C THR A 183 -78.08 14.62 49.94
N VAL A 184 -78.34 15.09 51.16
CA VAL A 184 -79.01 14.34 52.24
C VAL A 184 -80.34 15.02 52.55
N ALA A 185 -81.45 14.27 52.51
CA ALA A 185 -82.80 14.81 52.58
C ALA A 185 -83.72 14.03 53.54
N THR A 186 -84.66 14.73 54.16
CA THR A 186 -85.82 14.17 54.88
C THR A 186 -87.13 14.62 54.19
N ASP A 187 -88.29 14.28 54.77
CA ASP A 187 -89.59 14.84 54.32
C ASP A 187 -89.72 16.36 54.66
N ASP A 188 -88.83 16.88 55.53
CA ASP A 188 -88.89 18.22 56.13
C ASP A 188 -87.78 19.18 55.65
N ASP A 189 -86.53 18.70 55.48
CA ASP A 189 -85.32 19.51 55.26
C ASP A 189 -84.29 18.82 54.34
N THR A 190 -83.32 19.58 53.82
CA THR A 190 -82.30 19.10 52.86
C THR A 190 -80.95 19.80 53.02
N ALA A 191 -79.87 19.02 53.16
CA ALA A 191 -78.49 19.49 53.09
C ALA A 191 -77.81 19.04 51.78
N THR A 192 -76.99 19.90 51.17
CA THR A 192 -76.28 19.61 49.91
C THR A 192 -74.87 20.19 49.97
N GLU A 193 -73.88 19.42 49.51
CA GLU A 193 -72.48 19.83 49.32
C GLU A 193 -71.98 19.32 47.95
N THR A 194 -70.85 19.84 47.47
CA THR A 194 -70.27 19.53 46.15
C THR A 194 -68.84 19.02 46.29
N VAL A 195 -68.49 17.91 45.64
CA VAL A 195 -67.15 17.32 45.67
C VAL A 195 -66.54 17.40 44.27
N ALA A 196 -65.29 17.89 44.18
CA ALA A 196 -64.55 17.85 42.92
C ALA A 196 -63.93 16.46 42.72
N VAL A 197 -63.98 15.96 41.49
CA VAL A 197 -63.31 14.72 41.08
C VAL A 197 -62.25 15.09 40.05
N GLU A 198 -60.97 14.91 40.41
CA GLU A 198 -59.83 15.21 39.54
C GLU A 198 -59.41 13.93 38.78
N ASP A 199 -59.01 14.10 37.52
CA ASP A 199 -58.48 13.05 36.63
C ASP A 199 -56.97 13.29 36.52
N ASP A 200 -56.22 12.66 37.43
CA ASP A 200 -54.80 12.92 37.68
C ASP A 200 -53.88 11.84 37.05
N LEU A 201 -54.40 11.07 36.09
CA LEU A 201 -53.60 10.16 35.24
C LEU A 201 -52.65 10.99 34.36
N ASP A 202 -51.37 10.61 34.32
CA ASP A 202 -50.45 11.16 33.32
C ASP A 202 -50.96 10.76 31.91
N PRO A 203 -51.10 11.71 30.96
CA PRO A 203 -51.65 11.44 29.63
C PRO A 203 -50.76 10.48 28.84
N ALA A 204 -51.34 9.83 27.83
CA ALA A 204 -50.58 8.97 26.93
C ALA A 204 -49.45 9.76 26.22
N ASP A 205 -48.31 9.08 26.02
CA ASP A 205 -47.07 9.64 25.48
C ASP A 205 -46.32 8.49 24.79
N PHE A 206 -46.55 8.32 23.48
CA PHE A 206 -46.13 7.14 22.72
C PHE A 206 -44.69 7.25 22.20
N THR A 207 -43.74 6.67 22.92
CA THR A 207 -42.33 6.65 22.51
C THR A 207 -42.02 5.51 21.52
N VAL A 208 -41.19 5.80 20.52
CA VAL A 208 -40.79 4.86 19.45
C VAL A 208 -39.33 4.42 19.65
N THR A 209 -39.01 3.18 19.28
CA THR A 209 -37.63 2.68 19.23
C THR A 209 -37.48 1.67 18.10
N ILE A 210 -36.49 1.86 17.22
CA ILE A 210 -36.04 0.83 16.27
C ILE A 210 -35.14 -0.13 17.07
N ASP A 211 -35.44 -1.44 17.00
CA ASP A 211 -34.81 -2.48 17.83
C ASP A 211 -33.66 -3.20 17.11
N ASP A 212 -33.82 -3.46 15.80
CA ASP A 212 -32.89 -4.20 14.94
C ASP A 212 -33.17 -3.79 13.47
N VAL A 213 -32.12 -3.49 12.70
CA VAL A 213 -32.17 -3.24 11.26
C VAL A 213 -30.85 -3.68 10.62
N ASP A 214 -30.87 -4.03 9.33
CA ASP A 214 -29.67 -4.36 8.57
C ASP A 214 -28.78 -3.10 8.38
N ASP A 215 -27.54 -3.09 8.88
CA ASP A 215 -26.62 -1.93 8.76
C ASP A 215 -26.37 -1.49 7.30
N SER A 216 -26.36 -2.47 6.39
CA SER A 216 -26.22 -2.28 4.95
C SER A 216 -26.79 -3.47 4.16
N VAL A 217 -27.27 -3.21 2.95
CA VAL A 217 -27.75 -4.23 1.99
C VAL A 217 -27.20 -3.96 0.58
N ASP A 218 -27.21 -4.99 -0.27
CA ASP A 218 -26.99 -4.82 -1.71
C ASP A 218 -28.30 -4.36 -2.40
N ALA A 219 -28.19 -3.50 -3.42
CA ALA A 219 -29.34 -3.06 -4.22
C ALA A 219 -30.08 -4.28 -4.83
N GLY A 220 -31.39 -4.37 -4.59
CA GLY A 220 -32.21 -5.53 -4.96
C GLY A 220 -32.43 -6.55 -3.83
N GLU A 221 -31.81 -6.38 -2.66
CA GLU A 221 -32.13 -7.14 -1.44
C GLU A 221 -33.18 -6.44 -0.56
N THR A 222 -33.71 -7.20 0.41
CA THR A 222 -34.81 -6.76 1.28
C THR A 222 -34.29 -6.33 2.66
N VAL A 223 -34.38 -5.04 2.98
CA VAL A 223 -34.13 -4.51 4.34
C VAL A 223 -35.25 -4.98 5.27
N THR A 224 -34.91 -5.41 6.48
CA THR A 224 -35.87 -5.73 7.55
C THR A 224 -35.70 -4.79 8.75
N VAL A 225 -36.81 -4.22 9.23
CA VAL A 225 -36.82 -3.31 10.39
C VAL A 225 -37.74 -3.88 11.46
N ASP A 226 -37.19 -4.25 12.62
CA ASP A 226 -37.93 -4.56 13.83
C ASP A 226 -38.01 -3.29 14.70
N TYR A 227 -39.20 -2.93 15.21
CA TYR A 227 -39.39 -1.75 16.06
C TYR A 227 -40.44 -1.98 17.15
N THR A 228 -40.34 -1.19 18.23
CA THR A 228 -41.24 -1.19 19.38
C THR A 228 -41.83 0.20 19.64
N VAL A 229 -43.09 0.22 20.08
CA VAL A 229 -43.80 1.42 20.54
C VAL A 229 -44.35 1.16 21.95
N GLU A 230 -44.01 2.03 22.90
CA GLU A 230 -44.45 1.97 24.31
C GLU A 230 -45.28 3.22 24.64
N ASN A 231 -46.48 3.04 25.21
CA ASN A 231 -47.22 4.17 25.80
C ASN A 231 -46.69 4.41 27.21
N THR A 232 -45.88 5.46 27.38
CA THR A 232 -45.20 5.73 28.65
C THR A 232 -46.07 6.47 29.69
N GLY A 233 -47.27 6.91 29.30
CA GLY A 233 -48.28 7.51 30.17
C GLY A 233 -49.11 6.50 30.97
N GLU A 234 -50.00 6.99 31.84
CA GLU A 234 -50.95 6.14 32.59
C GLU A 234 -52.33 6.06 31.93
N ALA A 235 -52.69 7.01 31.06
CA ALA A 235 -53.94 6.99 30.30
C ALA A 235 -53.87 6.09 29.03
N PRO A 236 -54.96 5.38 28.68
CA PRO A 236 -55.07 4.62 27.42
C PRO A 236 -55.48 5.52 26.24
N ASP A 237 -54.91 5.30 25.05
CA ASP A 237 -55.31 6.03 23.83
C ASP A 237 -55.17 5.17 22.54
N SER A 238 -55.21 5.79 21.36
CA SER A 238 -54.96 5.15 20.05
C SER A 238 -54.31 6.12 19.05
N GLN A 239 -53.28 5.67 18.33
CA GLN A 239 -52.55 6.48 17.34
C GLN A 239 -52.25 5.66 16.07
N ASP A 240 -52.09 6.33 14.94
CA ASP A 240 -51.55 5.75 13.71
C ASP A 240 -50.01 5.66 13.84
N ILE A 241 -49.43 4.46 13.75
CA ILE A 241 -47.98 4.29 13.54
C ILE A 241 -47.71 4.46 12.04
N VAL A 242 -46.75 5.29 11.67
CA VAL A 242 -46.35 5.57 10.28
C VAL A 242 -44.93 5.06 10.05
N VAL A 243 -44.69 4.33 8.95
CA VAL A 243 -43.35 3.99 8.47
C VAL A 243 -43.13 4.64 7.11
N GLU A 244 -42.04 5.37 6.97
CA GLU A 244 -41.64 6.05 5.73
C GLU A 244 -40.21 5.65 5.33
N VAL A 245 -39.94 5.60 4.03
CA VAL A 245 -38.62 5.41 3.42
C VAL A 245 -38.39 6.61 2.51
N ASP A 246 -37.29 7.33 2.71
CA ASP A 246 -36.95 8.60 2.01
C ASP A 246 -38.08 9.65 2.03
N GLY A 247 -38.93 9.58 3.06
CA GLY A 247 -40.11 10.44 3.22
C GLY A 247 -41.32 10.11 2.33
N GLU A 248 -41.38 8.94 1.68
CA GLU A 248 -42.64 8.38 1.15
C GLU A 248 -43.16 7.24 2.05
N THR A 249 -44.47 7.28 2.36
CA THR A 249 -45.11 6.43 3.37
C THR A 249 -45.34 5.00 2.85
N GLU A 250 -44.59 4.02 3.37
CA GLU A 250 -44.73 2.60 3.01
C GLU A 250 -45.78 1.87 3.87
N ALA A 251 -45.88 2.17 5.17
CA ALA A 251 -46.84 1.52 6.06
C ALA A 251 -47.59 2.49 6.99
N THR A 252 -48.79 2.07 7.41
CA THR A 252 -49.58 2.73 8.46
C THR A 252 -50.49 1.71 9.14
N ASP A 253 -50.52 1.64 10.48
CA ASP A 253 -51.52 0.86 11.24
C ASP A 253 -51.99 1.57 12.53
N ASP A 254 -53.25 1.31 12.90
CA ASP A 254 -54.01 1.95 14.00
C ASP A 254 -53.83 1.14 15.30
N ILE A 255 -52.90 1.57 16.17
CA ILE A 255 -52.62 0.88 17.44
C ILE A 255 -53.41 1.51 18.60
N SER A 256 -53.78 0.69 19.59
CA SER A 256 -54.31 1.16 20.87
C SER A 256 -53.62 0.41 22.00
N LEU A 257 -53.02 1.18 22.92
CA LEU A 257 -52.27 0.71 24.07
C LEU A 257 -52.91 1.27 25.36
N ASP A 258 -53.04 0.40 26.38
CA ASP A 258 -53.30 0.85 27.74
C ASP A 258 -52.03 1.55 28.30
N GLY A 259 -52.16 2.35 29.37
CA GLY A 259 -51.01 3.05 29.96
C GLY A 259 -49.94 2.09 30.50
N GLY A 260 -48.71 2.21 30.01
CA GLY A 260 -47.58 1.35 30.36
C GLY A 260 -47.57 -0.04 29.69
N ASP A 261 -48.34 -0.25 28.62
CA ASP A 261 -48.25 -1.43 27.73
C ASP A 261 -47.44 -1.11 26.45
N ASP A 262 -46.77 -2.14 25.91
CA ASP A 262 -45.90 -2.11 24.72
C ASP A 262 -46.42 -2.97 23.55
N THR A 263 -45.97 -2.65 22.33
CA THR A 263 -46.06 -3.57 21.16
C THR A 263 -44.82 -3.48 20.29
N SER A 264 -44.46 -4.59 19.62
CA SER A 264 -43.39 -4.64 18.62
C SER A 264 -43.91 -5.21 17.29
N GLU A 265 -43.49 -4.62 16.18
CA GLU A 265 -43.88 -4.95 14.81
C GLU A 265 -42.63 -5.11 13.91
N THR A 266 -42.79 -5.70 12.73
CA THR A 266 -41.73 -5.88 11.73
C THR A 266 -42.20 -5.36 10.38
N VAL A 267 -41.40 -4.54 9.71
CA VAL A 267 -41.62 -4.04 8.35
C VAL A 267 -40.44 -4.44 7.44
N THR A 268 -40.67 -4.50 6.13
CA THR A 268 -39.67 -4.94 5.14
C THR A 268 -39.79 -4.12 3.86
N TYR A 269 -38.66 -3.66 3.33
CA TYR A 269 -38.55 -2.87 2.10
C TYR A 269 -37.68 -3.61 1.08
N ASP A 270 -38.13 -3.76 -0.17
CA ASP A 270 -37.36 -4.37 -1.26
C ASP A 270 -36.65 -3.24 -2.04
N THR A 271 -35.32 -3.13 -1.95
CA THR A 271 -34.54 -2.04 -2.59
C THR A 271 -34.42 -2.19 -4.12
N ASP A 272 -34.12 -1.10 -4.84
CA ASP A 272 -33.61 -1.12 -6.22
C ASP A 272 -32.47 -0.12 -6.48
N ASP A 273 -31.96 -0.08 -7.73
CA ASP A 273 -30.80 0.74 -8.13
C ASP A 273 -30.98 2.25 -7.87
N GLY A 274 -32.22 2.72 -7.65
CA GLY A 274 -32.55 4.10 -7.31
C GLY A 274 -32.28 4.50 -5.85
N ASP A 275 -32.05 3.52 -4.97
CA ASP A 275 -31.92 3.68 -3.51
C ASP A 275 -30.44 3.82 -3.06
N VAL A 276 -29.51 3.82 -4.02
CA VAL A 276 -28.06 3.96 -3.81
C VAL A 276 -27.73 5.45 -3.63
N PRO A 277 -26.96 5.87 -2.60
CA PRO A 277 -26.10 5.04 -1.74
C PRO A 277 -26.70 4.63 -0.39
N GLU A 278 -27.84 5.20 0.04
CA GLU A 278 -28.46 4.94 1.34
C GLU A 278 -29.95 5.34 1.33
N ILE A 279 -30.72 4.76 2.25
CA ILE A 279 -32.13 5.11 2.51
C ILE A 279 -32.36 5.62 3.93
N ASP A 280 -33.19 6.66 4.04
CA ASP A 280 -33.67 7.25 5.30
C ASP A 280 -34.91 6.48 5.80
N LEU A 281 -34.76 5.64 6.82
CA LEU A 281 -35.89 4.94 7.46
C LEU A 281 -36.47 5.79 8.59
N THR A 282 -37.77 6.01 8.58
CA THR A 282 -38.49 6.74 9.64
C THR A 282 -39.65 5.92 10.19
N VAL A 283 -39.76 5.82 11.53
CA VAL A 283 -40.92 5.27 12.24
C VAL A 283 -41.47 6.33 13.20
N ALA A 284 -42.73 6.74 13.02
CA ALA A 284 -43.33 7.86 13.72
C ALA A 284 -44.72 7.56 14.31
N THR A 285 -45.07 8.27 15.38
CA THR A 285 -46.42 8.37 15.96
C THR A 285 -46.89 9.85 15.90
N ASP A 286 -48.02 10.20 16.54
CA ASP A 286 -48.41 11.62 16.69
C ASP A 286 -47.55 12.34 17.77
N ASP A 287 -46.83 11.59 18.63
CA ASP A 287 -46.04 12.10 19.75
C ASP A 287 -44.51 12.09 19.50
N ASP A 288 -43.95 11.02 18.91
CA ASP A 288 -42.51 10.74 18.83
C ASP A 288 -42.08 10.20 17.45
N THR A 289 -40.77 10.13 17.19
CA THR A 289 -40.21 9.65 15.92
C THR A 289 -38.80 9.09 16.09
N ALA A 290 -38.57 7.88 15.59
CA ALA A 290 -37.25 7.27 15.45
C ALA A 290 -36.83 7.25 13.97
N THR A 291 -35.54 7.44 13.70
CA THR A 291 -34.95 7.47 12.36
C THR A 291 -33.62 6.73 12.34
N GLU A 292 -33.34 5.94 11.32
CA GLU A 292 -32.08 5.23 11.12
C GLU A 292 -31.74 5.19 9.62
N THR A 293 -30.45 5.25 9.28
CA THR A 293 -29.95 5.27 7.88
C THR A 293 -29.41 3.90 7.50
N VAL A 294 -29.80 3.35 6.35
CA VAL A 294 -29.30 2.05 5.85
C VAL A 294 -28.56 2.24 4.53
N ALA A 295 -27.30 1.83 4.47
CA ALA A 295 -26.50 1.92 3.25
C ALA A 295 -26.95 0.87 2.22
N VAL A 296 -27.15 1.30 0.98
CA VAL A 296 -27.54 0.45 -0.16
C VAL A 296 -26.40 0.43 -1.17
N ALA A 297 -25.70 -0.71 -1.23
CA ALA A 297 -24.57 -0.90 -2.13
C ALA A 297 -25.05 -1.14 -3.57
N GLY A 298 -24.73 -0.20 -4.46
CA GLY A 298 -24.89 -0.38 -5.90
C GLY A 298 -23.96 -1.46 -6.46
N PRO A 299 -24.22 -1.95 -7.69
CA PRO A 299 -23.38 -2.97 -8.30
C PRO A 299 -21.97 -2.44 -8.63
N THR A 300 -20.99 -3.34 -8.60
CA THR A 300 -19.57 -3.02 -8.80
C THR A 300 -18.90 -3.98 -9.78
N LEU A 301 -17.91 -3.45 -10.52
CA LEU A 301 -17.02 -4.22 -11.38
C LEU A 301 -15.65 -4.39 -10.72
N ALA A 302 -15.06 -5.57 -10.90
CA ALA A 302 -13.66 -5.83 -10.60
C ALA A 302 -12.97 -6.47 -11.81
N VAL A 303 -11.71 -6.10 -12.03
CA VAL A 303 -10.78 -6.77 -12.94
C VAL A 303 -9.59 -7.29 -12.14
N ASP A 304 -9.02 -8.42 -12.58
CA ASP A 304 -7.98 -9.19 -11.89
C ASP A 304 -7.11 -9.94 -12.91
N GLY A 305 -5.86 -10.22 -12.55
CA GLY A 305 -4.89 -10.94 -13.36
C GLY A 305 -4.08 -10.09 -14.34
N LEU A 306 -4.04 -8.76 -14.16
CA LEU A 306 -3.19 -7.87 -14.97
C LEU A 306 -1.70 -8.08 -14.69
N ALA A 307 -1.32 -8.22 -13.41
CA ALA A 307 0.06 -8.48 -13.01
C ALA A 307 0.59 -9.82 -13.57
N GLU A 308 -0.18 -10.91 -13.51
CA GLU A 308 0.21 -12.19 -14.10
C GLU A 308 0.30 -12.16 -15.64
N ALA A 309 -0.31 -11.18 -16.31
CA ALA A 309 -0.19 -10.99 -17.75
C ALA A 309 1.07 -10.20 -18.16
N PHE A 310 1.64 -9.40 -17.25
CA PHE A 310 2.76 -8.50 -17.52
C PHE A 310 3.88 -8.63 -16.47
N PRO A 311 4.57 -9.78 -16.38
CA PRO A 311 5.79 -9.89 -15.58
C PRO A 311 6.95 -9.13 -16.25
N ASP A 312 7.96 -8.76 -15.46
CA ASP A 312 9.22 -8.23 -16.01
C ASP A 312 9.86 -9.22 -17.00
N GLY A 313 10.43 -8.70 -18.08
CA GLY A 313 10.95 -9.48 -19.20
C GLY A 313 12.10 -8.80 -19.94
N GLN A 314 12.53 -9.36 -21.07
CA GLN A 314 13.63 -8.80 -21.88
C GLN A 314 13.16 -8.32 -23.26
N GLN A 315 13.91 -7.40 -23.84
CA GLN A 315 13.62 -6.79 -25.14
C GLN A 315 13.41 -7.85 -26.23
N GLY A 316 12.19 -7.93 -26.77
CA GLY A 316 11.79 -8.90 -27.78
C GLY A 316 11.09 -10.16 -27.25
N ASP A 317 10.76 -10.23 -25.95
CA ASP A 317 9.89 -11.28 -25.40
C ASP A 317 8.45 -11.19 -25.93
N ASP A 318 7.81 -12.36 -26.05
CA ASP A 318 6.45 -12.56 -26.56
C ASP A 318 5.47 -12.75 -25.39
N TYR A 319 4.86 -11.65 -24.94
CA TYR A 319 3.82 -11.61 -23.91
C TYR A 319 2.53 -12.33 -24.37
N GLY A 320 2.38 -12.57 -25.67
CA GLY A 320 1.36 -13.46 -26.20
C GLY A 320 -0.06 -12.95 -25.96
N THR A 321 -0.81 -13.59 -25.05
CA THR A 321 -2.23 -13.28 -24.82
C THR A 321 -2.53 -13.14 -23.32
N ALA A 322 -2.76 -11.90 -22.88
CA ALA A 322 -3.22 -11.57 -21.54
C ALA A 322 -4.59 -12.21 -21.27
N THR A 323 -4.84 -12.59 -20.01
CA THR A 323 -6.01 -13.36 -19.59
C THR A 323 -6.62 -12.71 -18.34
N LEU A 324 -7.36 -11.62 -18.54
CA LEU A 324 -7.95 -10.83 -17.46
C LEU A 324 -9.25 -11.47 -17.00
N THR A 325 -9.48 -11.55 -15.69
CA THR A 325 -10.75 -12.00 -15.09
C THR A 325 -11.60 -10.79 -14.77
N VAL A 326 -12.82 -10.72 -15.32
CA VAL A 326 -13.79 -9.70 -14.97
C VAL A 326 -14.85 -10.33 -14.06
N THR A 327 -15.08 -9.71 -12.90
CA THR A 327 -16.08 -10.14 -11.91
C THR A 327 -17.08 -9.02 -11.69
N GLU A 328 -18.34 -9.41 -11.52
CA GLU A 328 -19.48 -8.52 -11.32
C GLU A 328 -20.11 -8.78 -9.95
N SER A 329 -20.52 -7.74 -9.24
CA SER A 329 -21.52 -7.84 -8.19
C SER A 329 -22.89 -7.38 -8.71
N ASN A 330 -23.92 -8.12 -8.31
CA ASN A 330 -25.35 -7.77 -8.32
C ASN A 330 -26.00 -7.48 -9.70
N ASP A 331 -26.14 -8.57 -10.49
CA ASP A 331 -26.93 -8.75 -11.72
C ASP A 331 -27.01 -7.52 -12.65
N ILE A 332 -25.85 -6.88 -12.89
CA ILE A 332 -25.74 -5.76 -13.84
C ILE A 332 -26.31 -6.25 -15.17
N THR A 333 -27.31 -5.54 -15.69
CA THR A 333 -27.97 -5.91 -16.97
C THR A 333 -27.10 -5.45 -18.16
N ALA A 334 -25.81 -5.78 -18.12
CA ALA A 334 -24.73 -5.20 -18.90
C ALA A 334 -24.87 -5.51 -20.40
N ALA A 335 -25.58 -4.64 -21.12
CA ALA A 335 -25.85 -4.81 -22.54
C ALA A 335 -24.61 -4.54 -23.43
N ASN A 336 -23.59 -3.85 -22.90
CA ASN A 336 -22.40 -3.41 -23.63
C ASN A 336 -21.05 -3.71 -22.93
N LEU A 337 -20.98 -4.58 -21.89
CA LEU A 337 -19.74 -4.85 -21.14
C LEU A 337 -18.50 -5.05 -22.04
N SER A 338 -17.50 -4.19 -21.86
CA SER A 338 -16.29 -4.11 -22.67
C SER A 338 -15.02 -4.03 -21.82
N VAL A 339 -13.88 -4.41 -22.41
CA VAL A 339 -12.56 -4.31 -21.78
C VAL A 339 -11.58 -3.74 -22.81
N GLU A 340 -10.98 -2.60 -22.49
CA GLU A 340 -9.84 -2.02 -23.20
C GLU A 340 -8.58 -2.23 -22.36
N LEU A 341 -7.46 -2.57 -23.02
CA LEU A 341 -6.15 -2.74 -22.40
C LEU A 341 -5.15 -1.94 -23.21
N THR A 342 -4.53 -0.97 -22.57
CA THR A 342 -3.47 -0.13 -23.12
C THR A 342 -2.15 -0.48 -22.46
N VAL A 343 -1.04 -0.46 -23.21
CA VAL A 343 0.31 -0.54 -22.66
C VAL A 343 1.11 0.64 -23.21
N GLU A 344 1.57 1.52 -22.32
CA GLU A 344 2.35 2.73 -22.61
C GLU A 344 3.73 2.63 -21.96
N GLY A 345 4.77 3.02 -22.70
CA GLY A 345 6.16 3.08 -22.21
C GLY A 345 6.67 4.51 -22.15
N GLU A 346 7.55 4.82 -21.20
CA GLU A 346 8.02 6.21 -20.94
C GLU A 346 8.71 6.86 -22.17
N GLU A 347 9.46 6.09 -22.95
CA GLU A 347 10.17 6.55 -24.16
C GLU A 347 9.59 5.92 -25.47
N ALA A 348 8.50 5.16 -25.38
CA ALA A 348 7.85 4.49 -26.51
C ALA A 348 7.02 5.44 -27.42
N ASP A 349 7.29 5.42 -28.74
CA ASP A 349 6.71 6.36 -29.73
C ASP A 349 5.18 6.19 -29.98
N GLU A 350 4.59 4.99 -29.75
CA GLU A 350 3.14 4.71 -29.89
C GLU A 350 2.67 3.61 -28.89
N PRO A 351 1.49 3.74 -28.24
CA PRO A 351 0.93 2.74 -27.31
C PRO A 351 0.46 1.44 -27.99
N ILE A 352 0.54 0.33 -27.25
CA ILE A 352 -0.11 -0.94 -27.62
C ILE A 352 -1.55 -0.91 -27.06
N VAL A 353 -2.53 -0.51 -27.88
CA VAL A 353 -3.95 -0.55 -27.51
C VAL A 353 -4.62 -1.80 -28.08
N ALA A 354 -5.15 -2.63 -27.19
CA ALA A 354 -5.89 -3.85 -27.51
C ALA A 354 -7.28 -3.83 -26.85
N ASN A 355 -8.24 -4.59 -27.41
CA ASN A 355 -9.65 -4.57 -26.98
C ASN A 355 -10.17 -6.00 -26.94
N ALA A 356 -10.82 -6.39 -25.84
CA ALA A 356 -11.59 -7.63 -25.79
C ALA A 356 -12.87 -7.51 -26.63
N THR A 357 -13.47 -8.64 -26.98
CA THR A 357 -14.81 -8.62 -27.61
C THR A 357 -15.87 -8.56 -26.53
N ALA A 358 -16.88 -7.71 -26.70
CA ALA A 358 -17.99 -7.52 -25.75
C ALA A 358 -18.51 -8.84 -25.17
N LEU A 359 -18.59 -8.88 -23.85
CA LEU A 359 -18.84 -10.07 -23.03
C LEU A 359 -20.36 -10.33 -22.91
N GLU A 360 -20.76 -11.52 -22.44
CA GLU A 360 -22.16 -11.78 -22.10
C GLU A 360 -22.38 -11.43 -20.61
N ASP A 361 -23.18 -10.39 -20.29
CA ASP A 361 -24.18 -10.34 -19.20
C ASP A 361 -23.90 -11.35 -18.05
N LEU A 362 -23.20 -10.91 -16.97
CA LEU A 362 -22.46 -11.81 -16.06
C LEU A 362 -23.26 -12.36 -14.88
N ARG A 363 -24.15 -11.55 -14.27
CA ARG A 363 -25.17 -12.02 -13.31
C ARG A 363 -24.62 -12.55 -12.00
N ASN A 364 -23.72 -11.79 -11.37
CA ASN A 364 -22.86 -12.23 -10.25
C ASN A 364 -21.95 -13.44 -10.59
N GLU A 365 -21.79 -13.84 -11.87
CA GLU A 365 -20.71 -14.76 -12.29
C GLU A 365 -19.46 -13.97 -12.71
N SER A 366 -18.33 -14.65 -12.90
CA SER A 366 -17.11 -14.08 -13.47
C SER A 366 -16.81 -14.64 -14.86
N THR A 367 -16.17 -13.83 -15.70
CA THR A 367 -15.75 -14.20 -17.05
C THR A 367 -14.27 -13.88 -17.29
N THR A 368 -13.78 -14.21 -18.48
CA THR A 368 -12.38 -14.02 -18.85
C THR A 368 -12.27 -13.32 -20.20
N ALA A 369 -11.51 -12.22 -20.23
CA ALA A 369 -11.12 -11.51 -21.45
C ALA A 369 -9.73 -12.01 -21.92
N GLU A 370 -9.67 -12.61 -23.10
CA GLU A 370 -8.41 -12.94 -23.79
C GLU A 370 -7.99 -11.77 -24.69
N VAL A 371 -6.82 -11.18 -24.46
CA VAL A 371 -6.31 -9.98 -25.17
C VAL A 371 -4.92 -10.24 -25.76
N ASP A 372 -4.77 -10.10 -27.08
CA ASP A 372 -3.55 -10.44 -27.84
C ASP A 372 -2.55 -9.25 -27.81
N ILE A 373 -1.45 -9.41 -27.07
CA ILE A 373 -0.41 -8.40 -26.82
C ILE A 373 0.73 -8.54 -27.84
N GLY A 374 1.23 -9.77 -28.03
CA GLY A 374 2.38 -10.07 -28.88
C GLY A 374 3.72 -9.67 -28.24
N VAL A 375 4.61 -9.09 -29.05
CA VAL A 375 6.03 -8.84 -28.71
C VAL A 375 6.28 -7.36 -28.43
N ILE A 376 6.99 -7.08 -27.35
CA ILE A 376 7.47 -5.73 -27.01
C ILE A 376 8.92 -5.58 -27.49
N GLU A 377 9.13 -4.76 -28.53
CA GLU A 377 10.44 -4.63 -29.23
C GLU A 377 11.39 -3.55 -28.66
N SER A 378 10.97 -2.79 -27.64
CA SER A 378 11.80 -1.78 -26.95
C SER A 378 12.07 -2.21 -25.50
N ALA A 379 13.21 -1.78 -24.96
CA ALA A 379 13.46 -1.79 -23.52
C ALA A 379 12.99 -0.45 -22.94
N ASP A 380 12.12 -0.50 -21.93
CA ASP A 380 11.43 0.65 -21.34
C ASP A 380 10.80 0.26 -19.99
N THR A 381 10.39 1.25 -19.20
CA THR A 381 9.38 1.06 -18.15
C THR A 381 8.00 1.10 -18.81
N TYR A 382 7.13 0.13 -18.54
CA TYR A 382 5.79 0.06 -19.14
C TYR A 382 4.69 0.09 -18.09
N GLU A 383 3.69 0.96 -18.30
CA GLU A 383 2.40 0.93 -17.61
C GLU A 383 1.39 0.17 -18.48
N ALA A 384 0.85 -0.93 -17.96
CA ALA A 384 -0.31 -1.62 -18.50
C ALA A 384 -1.56 -1.18 -17.76
N THR A 385 -2.59 -0.76 -18.50
CA THR A 385 -3.81 -0.15 -17.95
C THR A 385 -5.03 -0.85 -18.55
N ALA A 386 -5.75 -1.59 -17.71
CA ALA A 386 -6.97 -2.31 -18.08
C ALA A 386 -8.21 -1.56 -17.58
N THR A 387 -9.06 -1.11 -18.50
CA THR A 387 -10.33 -0.45 -18.18
C THR A 387 -11.50 -1.34 -18.59
N VAL A 388 -12.44 -1.54 -17.67
CA VAL A 388 -13.69 -2.30 -17.88
C VAL A 388 -14.87 -1.34 -17.78
N ASP A 389 -15.74 -1.33 -18.80
CA ASP A 389 -16.81 -0.35 -19.00
C ASP A 389 -18.14 -1.07 -19.34
N ALA A 390 -19.25 -0.62 -18.74
CA ALA A 390 -20.60 -1.11 -19.00
C ALA A 390 -21.65 0.02 -18.83
N ASP A 391 -22.88 -0.20 -19.31
CA ASP A 391 -23.88 0.87 -19.47
C ASP A 391 -24.43 1.48 -18.16
N ASP A 392 -24.44 0.70 -17.07
CA ASP A 392 -25.24 0.94 -15.85
C ASP A 392 -24.39 0.83 -14.57
N VAL A 393 -23.07 1.10 -14.65
CA VAL A 393 -22.08 1.06 -13.54
C VAL A 393 -20.87 1.92 -13.91
N ASP A 394 -20.15 2.47 -12.93
CA ASP A 394 -18.91 3.21 -13.20
C ASP A 394 -17.78 2.29 -13.72
N PRO A 395 -16.93 2.77 -14.64
CA PRO A 395 -15.88 1.97 -15.23
C PRO A 395 -14.69 1.79 -14.26
N VAL A 396 -14.37 0.53 -13.95
CA VAL A 396 -13.18 0.19 -13.13
C VAL A 396 -11.92 0.21 -14.01
N THR A 397 -10.81 0.72 -13.46
CA THR A 397 -9.50 0.67 -14.11
C THR A 397 -8.45 0.10 -13.15
N GLU A 398 -7.65 -0.84 -13.64
CA GLU A 398 -6.50 -1.44 -12.95
C GLU A 398 -5.22 -1.07 -13.72
N THR A 399 -4.18 -0.66 -13.00
CA THR A 399 -2.85 -0.33 -13.56
C THR A 399 -1.77 -1.26 -13.00
N HIS A 400 -0.82 -1.64 -13.84
CA HIS A 400 0.35 -2.42 -13.45
C HIS A 400 1.60 -1.91 -14.17
N ILE A 401 2.67 -1.68 -13.42
CA ILE A 401 3.97 -1.26 -13.97
C ILE A 401 4.91 -2.46 -14.00
N PHE A 402 5.56 -2.69 -15.13
CA PHE A 402 6.55 -3.75 -15.35
C PHE A 402 7.72 -3.23 -16.19
N THR A 403 8.90 -3.83 -16.05
CA THR A 403 10.10 -3.42 -16.80
C THR A 403 10.45 -4.41 -17.91
N VAL A 404 10.80 -3.89 -19.09
CA VAL A 404 11.40 -4.68 -20.17
C VAL A 404 12.89 -4.33 -20.25
N ASP A 405 13.73 -5.21 -19.74
CA ASP A 405 15.18 -5.03 -19.71
C ASP A 405 15.80 -5.13 -21.12
N PRO A 406 16.84 -4.34 -21.42
CA PRO A 406 17.57 -4.45 -22.67
C PRO A 406 18.46 -5.70 -22.71
N VAL A 407 18.59 -6.31 -23.88
CA VAL A 407 19.44 -7.50 -24.07
C VAL A 407 20.92 -7.11 -24.21
N GLU A 408 21.73 -7.65 -23.31
CA GLU A 408 23.20 -7.58 -23.29
C GLU A 408 23.80 -8.15 -24.58
N THR A 409 24.56 -7.34 -25.33
CA THR A 409 25.16 -7.75 -26.61
C THR A 409 26.60 -7.29 -26.74
N SER A 410 27.49 -8.24 -27.06
CA SER A 410 28.93 -8.02 -27.19
C SER A 410 29.49 -8.61 -28.48
N THR A 411 30.60 -8.06 -28.98
CA THR A 411 31.31 -8.57 -30.17
C THR A 411 32.82 -8.61 -29.95
N LEU A 412 33.52 -9.49 -30.68
CA LEU A 412 34.95 -9.75 -30.53
C LEU A 412 35.74 -9.36 -31.79
N THR A 413 36.90 -8.73 -31.60
CA THR A 413 37.79 -8.27 -32.68
C THR A 413 39.29 -8.42 -32.32
N GLU A 414 40.17 -8.15 -33.29
CA GLU A 414 41.65 -8.06 -33.18
C GLU A 414 42.40 -9.20 -32.45
N LEU A 415 41.83 -10.42 -32.37
CA LEU A 415 42.45 -11.61 -31.78
C LEU A 415 43.93 -11.80 -32.19
N THR A 416 44.81 -11.78 -31.20
CA THR A 416 46.26 -11.78 -31.35
C THR A 416 46.89 -12.80 -30.39
N ILE A 417 47.50 -13.84 -30.95
CA ILE A 417 48.20 -14.93 -30.26
C ILE A 417 49.71 -14.64 -30.30
N ALA A 418 50.39 -14.61 -29.15
CA ALA A 418 51.84 -14.39 -29.04
C ALA A 418 52.37 -13.16 -29.82
N GLY A 419 51.52 -12.14 -30.03
CA GLY A 419 51.84 -10.95 -30.82
C GLY A 419 51.85 -11.13 -32.35
N GLN A 420 51.51 -12.31 -32.88
CA GLN A 420 51.63 -12.65 -34.32
C GLN A 420 50.31 -12.47 -35.11
N GLY A 421 49.19 -12.21 -34.41
CA GLY A 421 47.84 -12.11 -34.97
C GLY A 421 47.02 -13.38 -34.69
N ASN A 422 46.04 -13.70 -35.53
CA ASN A 422 45.15 -14.85 -35.29
C ASN A 422 45.77 -16.23 -35.60
N SER A 423 47.08 -16.30 -35.84
CA SER A 423 47.85 -17.54 -35.85
C SER A 423 49.31 -17.24 -35.45
N ALA A 424 49.97 -18.20 -34.80
CA ALA A 424 51.33 -18.05 -34.30
C ALA A 424 52.11 -19.37 -34.32
N ALA A 425 53.43 -19.29 -34.43
CA ALA A 425 54.37 -20.37 -34.11
C ALA A 425 55.31 -19.93 -32.97
N ILE A 426 55.58 -20.83 -32.02
CA ILE A 426 56.44 -20.61 -30.83
C ILE A 426 57.29 -21.86 -30.56
N ASP A 427 58.34 -21.75 -29.75
CA ASP A 427 59.17 -22.89 -29.33
C ASP A 427 58.71 -23.54 -28.01
N GLU A 428 59.12 -24.79 -27.75
CA GLU A 428 58.77 -25.50 -26.49
C GLU A 428 59.35 -24.78 -25.25
N GLY A 429 58.46 -24.12 -24.50
CA GLY A 429 58.80 -23.37 -23.29
C GLY A 429 58.82 -21.85 -23.45
N ASP A 430 58.40 -21.32 -24.60
CA ASP A 430 58.06 -19.91 -24.74
C ASP A 430 56.88 -19.49 -23.84
N THR A 431 56.92 -18.24 -23.37
CA THR A 431 55.88 -17.62 -22.54
C THR A 431 55.43 -16.32 -23.21
N ALA A 432 54.19 -16.25 -23.68
CA ALA A 432 53.60 -15.03 -24.22
C ALA A 432 52.06 -15.03 -24.08
N ASP A 433 51.49 -13.85 -24.30
CA ASP A 433 50.09 -13.55 -24.03
C ASP A 433 49.18 -13.88 -25.24
N ILE A 434 47.87 -14.00 -24.97
CA ILE A 434 46.82 -13.96 -25.99
C ILE A 434 45.93 -12.75 -25.69
N ALA A 435 45.66 -11.92 -26.69
CA ALA A 435 44.86 -10.71 -26.56
C ALA A 435 43.68 -10.67 -27.55
N VAL A 436 42.60 -10.00 -27.17
CA VAL A 436 41.38 -9.80 -27.96
C VAL A 436 40.75 -8.45 -27.60
N ASP A 437 40.11 -7.77 -28.56
CA ASP A 437 39.32 -6.56 -28.29
C ASP A 437 37.83 -6.94 -28.20
N VAL A 438 37.17 -6.57 -27.10
CA VAL A 438 35.73 -6.80 -26.88
C VAL A 438 34.98 -5.46 -26.84
N GLU A 439 33.91 -5.34 -27.63
CA GLU A 439 33.04 -4.16 -27.70
C GLU A 439 31.65 -4.50 -27.13
N ASN A 440 31.16 -3.70 -26.18
CA ASN A 440 29.75 -3.71 -25.78
C ASN A 440 28.95 -2.94 -26.85
N VAL A 441 28.08 -3.65 -27.57
CA VAL A 441 27.21 -3.09 -28.61
C VAL A 441 25.75 -2.96 -28.16
N GLY A 442 25.45 -3.31 -26.91
CA GLY A 442 24.17 -3.11 -26.24
C GLY A 442 23.97 -1.67 -25.73
N PRO A 443 22.79 -1.36 -25.17
CA PRO A 443 22.43 -0.02 -24.73
C PRO A 443 22.72 0.27 -23.24
N VAL A 444 23.15 -0.74 -22.46
CA VAL A 444 23.46 -0.65 -21.01
C VAL A 444 24.91 -1.06 -20.71
N THR A 445 25.44 -0.63 -19.57
CA THR A 445 26.75 -1.05 -19.06
C THR A 445 26.67 -2.49 -18.53
N ASP A 446 27.59 -3.37 -18.97
CA ASP A 446 27.51 -4.84 -18.81
C ASP A 446 28.88 -5.43 -18.38
N ASP A 447 28.85 -6.45 -17.51
CA ASP A 447 29.99 -7.23 -16.99
C ASP A 447 30.32 -8.43 -17.91
N ILE A 448 30.69 -8.12 -19.16
CA ILE A 448 30.95 -9.11 -20.20
C ILE A 448 32.03 -10.11 -19.78
N THR A 449 31.66 -11.40 -19.76
CA THR A 449 32.62 -12.51 -19.59
C THR A 449 33.20 -12.91 -20.94
N VAL A 450 34.54 -13.05 -20.97
CA VAL A 450 35.35 -13.46 -22.12
C VAL A 450 36.11 -14.74 -21.73
N ASP A 451 35.78 -15.85 -22.38
CA ASP A 451 36.39 -17.16 -22.16
C ASP A 451 37.44 -17.46 -23.25
N LEU A 452 38.69 -17.69 -22.84
CA LEU A 452 39.76 -18.20 -23.69
C LEU A 452 39.85 -19.73 -23.55
N THR A 453 39.81 -20.47 -24.66
CA THR A 453 40.07 -21.92 -24.69
C THR A 453 41.20 -22.26 -25.65
N ILE A 454 42.20 -23.01 -25.17
CA ILE A 454 43.34 -23.52 -25.94
C ILE A 454 43.28 -25.05 -25.95
N ALA A 455 43.19 -25.68 -27.12
CA ALA A 455 42.86 -27.10 -27.23
C ALA A 455 43.72 -27.89 -28.25
N ASN A 456 44.40 -28.93 -27.77
CA ASN A 456 45.08 -29.96 -28.57
C ASN A 456 44.65 -31.35 -28.06
N GLY A 457 43.39 -31.70 -28.37
CA GLY A 457 42.75 -32.95 -27.93
C GLY A 457 42.28 -32.96 -26.47
N GLU A 458 43.04 -32.34 -25.56
CA GLU A 458 42.62 -31.88 -24.22
C GLU A 458 42.65 -30.34 -24.22
N SER A 459 41.80 -29.70 -23.41
CA SER A 459 41.55 -28.25 -23.46
C SER A 459 41.83 -27.57 -22.13
N THR A 460 42.63 -26.50 -22.17
CA THR A 460 42.76 -25.51 -21.09
C THR A 460 41.79 -24.37 -21.36
N THR A 461 41.15 -23.85 -20.31
CA THR A 461 40.26 -22.68 -20.39
C THR A 461 40.64 -21.69 -19.28
N ASP A 462 40.67 -20.41 -19.60
CA ASP A 462 40.80 -19.29 -18.65
C ASP A 462 39.71 -18.23 -18.95
N SER A 463 39.29 -17.48 -17.95
CA SER A 463 38.09 -16.62 -18.03
C SER A 463 38.39 -15.25 -17.43
N ARG A 464 38.03 -14.18 -18.14
CA ARG A 464 38.09 -12.79 -17.63
C ARG A 464 36.73 -12.11 -17.77
N MET A 465 36.47 -11.14 -16.90
CA MET A 465 35.24 -10.36 -16.85
C MET A 465 35.60 -8.87 -16.91
N VAL A 466 34.85 -8.09 -17.68
CA VAL A 466 35.11 -6.66 -17.89
C VAL A 466 33.79 -5.88 -17.92
N SER A 467 33.72 -4.79 -17.16
CA SER A 467 32.56 -3.90 -17.10
C SER A 467 32.69 -2.82 -18.18
N LEU A 468 31.81 -2.81 -19.19
CA LEU A 468 31.90 -1.90 -20.33
C LEU A 468 30.63 -1.07 -20.54
N ASP A 469 30.80 0.25 -20.66
CA ASP A 469 29.75 1.19 -21.05
C ASP A 469 29.25 0.94 -22.50
N PRO A 470 28.03 1.40 -22.86
CA PRO A 470 27.49 1.27 -24.21
C PRO A 470 28.40 1.86 -25.31
N GLY A 471 28.84 1.01 -26.25
CA GLY A 471 29.78 1.39 -27.31
C GLY A 471 31.23 1.60 -26.83
N ALA A 472 31.60 1.08 -25.65
CA ALA A 472 32.98 1.00 -25.19
C ALA A 472 33.65 -0.28 -25.71
N THR A 473 34.97 -0.19 -25.93
CA THR A 473 35.84 -1.31 -26.34
C THR A 473 37.03 -1.40 -25.39
N GLU A 474 37.34 -2.61 -24.91
CA GLU A 474 38.55 -2.88 -24.13
C GLU A 474 39.32 -4.10 -24.67
N SER A 475 40.65 -4.07 -24.50
CA SER A 475 41.57 -5.11 -24.97
C SER A 475 41.91 -6.06 -23.83
N ILE A 476 41.31 -7.26 -23.84
CA ILE A 476 41.49 -8.28 -22.82
C ILE A 476 42.73 -9.11 -23.16
N THR A 477 43.74 -9.04 -22.29
CA THR A 477 44.99 -9.79 -22.41
C THR A 477 45.04 -10.90 -21.38
N PHE A 478 45.17 -12.15 -21.83
CA PHE A 478 45.42 -13.33 -21.02
C PHE A 478 46.94 -13.52 -20.92
N GLU A 479 47.50 -13.12 -19.77
CA GLU A 479 48.94 -13.09 -19.50
C GLU A 479 49.55 -14.50 -19.40
N ASP A 480 50.71 -14.73 -20.03
CA ASP A 480 51.45 -16.01 -20.06
C ASP A 480 50.60 -17.23 -20.51
N ALA A 481 49.51 -17.00 -21.27
CA ALA A 481 48.49 -18.02 -21.57
C ALA A 481 48.98 -19.27 -22.33
N ILE A 482 50.18 -19.24 -22.90
CA ILE A 482 50.80 -20.36 -23.63
C ILE A 482 51.97 -21.03 -22.86
N ASP A 483 52.25 -20.64 -21.61
CA ASP A 483 53.28 -21.27 -20.77
C ASP A 483 53.02 -22.78 -20.59
N GLY A 484 54.10 -23.57 -20.67
CA GLY A 484 54.07 -25.01 -20.44
C GLY A 484 53.27 -25.85 -21.45
N LEU A 485 52.87 -25.28 -22.59
CA LEU A 485 52.38 -26.07 -23.72
C LEU A 485 53.48 -26.98 -24.27
N VAL A 486 53.08 -28.12 -24.84
CA VAL A 486 53.98 -29.15 -25.38
C VAL A 486 53.93 -29.15 -26.91
N PRO A 487 54.95 -29.66 -27.62
CA PRO A 487 55.01 -29.58 -29.08
C PRO A 487 53.78 -30.18 -29.78
N GLY A 488 53.18 -29.41 -30.68
CA GLY A 488 51.93 -29.75 -31.37
C GLY A 488 51.13 -28.53 -31.84
N SER A 489 49.98 -28.80 -32.45
CA SER A 489 49.06 -27.77 -32.95
C SER A 489 47.83 -27.65 -32.05
N TYR A 490 47.49 -26.41 -31.68
CA TYR A 490 46.42 -26.05 -30.77
C TYR A 490 45.43 -25.13 -31.49
N ALA A 491 44.14 -25.44 -31.37
CA ALA A 491 43.09 -24.48 -31.70
C ALA A 491 42.94 -23.51 -30.52
N VAL A 492 42.95 -22.21 -30.80
CA VAL A 492 42.64 -21.14 -29.87
C VAL A 492 41.25 -20.61 -30.19
N THR A 493 40.34 -20.64 -29.23
CA THR A 493 39.01 -20.01 -29.34
C THR A 493 38.90 -18.95 -28.25
N VAL A 494 38.26 -17.83 -28.58
CA VAL A 494 37.79 -16.86 -27.60
C VAL A 494 36.29 -16.65 -27.80
N ASP A 495 35.51 -16.80 -26.74
CA ASP A 495 34.05 -16.76 -26.73
C ASP A 495 33.54 -15.67 -25.76
N THR A 496 32.41 -15.06 -26.10
CA THR A 496 31.49 -14.42 -25.13
C THR A 496 30.12 -15.12 -25.18
N ALA A 497 29.12 -14.62 -24.45
CA ALA A 497 27.74 -15.06 -24.60
C ALA A 497 27.16 -14.83 -26.03
N ASN A 498 27.75 -13.92 -26.81
CA ASN A 498 27.19 -13.38 -28.05
C ASN A 498 28.05 -13.57 -29.30
N ASP A 499 29.38 -13.70 -29.19
CA ASP A 499 30.30 -13.79 -30.33
C ASP A 499 31.50 -14.74 -30.07
N THR A 500 32.13 -15.23 -31.14
CA THR A 500 33.21 -16.22 -31.10
C THR A 500 34.29 -15.92 -32.14
N LEU A 501 35.55 -15.83 -31.72
CA LEU A 501 36.73 -15.82 -32.59
C LEU A 501 37.58 -17.09 -32.44
N THR A 502 38.27 -17.46 -33.51
CA THR A 502 39.16 -18.65 -33.55
C THR A 502 40.48 -18.34 -34.26
N GLY A 503 41.57 -18.94 -33.78
CA GLY A 503 42.90 -18.91 -34.37
C GLY A 503 43.68 -20.21 -34.17
N ASP A 504 44.85 -20.31 -34.80
CA ASP A 504 45.67 -21.53 -34.86
C ASP A 504 47.08 -21.29 -34.28
N LEU A 505 47.46 -22.03 -33.23
CA LEU A 505 48.77 -21.96 -32.58
C LEU A 505 49.58 -23.24 -32.86
N ALA A 506 50.86 -23.09 -33.23
CA ALA A 506 51.83 -24.17 -33.31
C ALA A 506 52.92 -24.00 -32.23
N VAL A 507 53.24 -25.09 -31.54
CA VAL A 507 54.40 -25.20 -30.65
C VAL A 507 55.37 -26.16 -31.33
N GLU A 508 56.50 -25.65 -31.79
CA GLU A 508 57.55 -26.41 -32.47
C GLU A 508 58.60 -26.90 -31.44
N VAL A 509 59.64 -27.61 -31.87
CA VAL A 509 60.70 -28.11 -30.96
C VAL A 509 62.04 -28.21 -31.67
N GLU A 510 63.00 -27.40 -31.22
CA GLU A 510 64.40 -27.50 -31.66
C GLU A 510 65.00 -28.89 -31.36
N ARG A 511 65.76 -29.43 -32.32
CA ARG A 511 66.46 -30.71 -32.19
C ARG A 511 67.94 -30.55 -32.49
N THR A 512 68.77 -31.33 -31.83
CA THR A 512 70.22 -31.39 -32.08
C THR A 512 70.57 -32.61 -32.93
N ILE A 513 71.49 -32.45 -33.88
CA ILE A 513 72.18 -33.57 -34.55
C ILE A 513 73.61 -33.61 -34.01
N ASP A 514 74.00 -34.69 -33.30
CA ASP A 514 75.36 -34.82 -32.73
C ASP A 514 76.08 -36.18 -32.97
N ASP A 515 75.39 -37.27 -33.37
CA ASP A 515 76.03 -38.58 -33.57
C ASP A 515 75.66 -39.35 -34.87
N GLU A 516 75.69 -40.69 -34.87
CA GLU A 516 75.36 -41.55 -36.03
C GLU A 516 73.89 -42.03 -36.05
N ASP A 517 73.18 -42.01 -34.92
CA ASP A 517 71.80 -42.51 -34.81
C ASP A 517 70.75 -41.43 -35.19
N ASP A 518 71.07 -40.13 -35.13
CA ASP A 518 70.15 -38.99 -35.38
C ASP A 518 70.19 -38.42 -36.83
N ARG A 519 70.70 -39.18 -37.81
CA ARG A 519 70.90 -38.72 -39.22
C ARG A 519 69.75 -39.04 -40.20
N GLU A 520 68.62 -39.53 -39.69
CA GLU A 520 67.42 -39.96 -40.45
C GLU A 520 66.25 -39.01 -40.07
N LEU A 521 66.10 -37.90 -40.82
CA LEU A 521 65.20 -36.80 -40.48
C LEU A 521 63.77 -37.06 -41.01
N ASP A 522 63.04 -37.92 -40.31
CA ASP A 522 61.68 -38.38 -40.64
C ASP A 522 60.54 -37.39 -40.33
N ALA A 523 60.80 -36.36 -39.51
CA ALA A 523 59.76 -35.60 -38.84
C ALA A 523 59.95 -34.08 -39.01
N PRO A 524 58.86 -33.30 -39.13
CA PRO A 524 58.93 -31.84 -39.24
C PRO A 524 59.57 -31.19 -38.01
N GLY A 525 60.12 -29.99 -38.21
CA GLY A 525 60.73 -29.14 -37.18
C GLY A 525 62.16 -28.71 -37.53
N ASP A 526 62.77 -28.00 -36.59
CA ASP A 526 64.11 -27.42 -36.71
C ASP A 526 65.19 -28.33 -36.11
N TYR A 527 66.28 -28.48 -36.87
CA TYR A 527 67.40 -29.36 -36.56
C TYR A 527 68.73 -28.60 -36.66
N ASN A 528 69.39 -28.43 -35.53
CA ASN A 528 70.67 -27.72 -35.41
C ASN A 528 71.82 -28.75 -35.32
N LEU A 529 72.83 -28.62 -36.17
CA LEU A 529 74.02 -29.48 -36.16
C LEU A 529 75.07 -28.97 -35.15
N GLU A 530 75.49 -29.80 -34.19
CA GLU A 530 76.41 -29.37 -33.10
C GLU A 530 77.91 -29.64 -33.35
N ASP A 531 78.30 -30.55 -34.25
CA ASP A 531 79.71 -30.94 -34.52
C ASP A 531 79.87 -31.47 -35.97
N ASP A 532 81.11 -31.65 -36.45
CA ASP A 532 81.43 -32.16 -37.80
C ASP A 532 81.01 -33.65 -37.99
N LEU A 533 80.35 -33.98 -39.10
CA LEU A 533 79.95 -35.36 -39.44
C LEU A 533 80.91 -36.03 -40.44
N GLU A 534 81.82 -36.88 -39.97
CA GLU A 534 82.66 -37.76 -40.80
C GLU A 534 81.89 -39.06 -41.18
N PHE A 535 82.10 -39.59 -42.40
CA PHE A 535 81.52 -40.86 -42.86
C PHE A 535 82.54 -41.73 -43.64
N ASP A 536 82.84 -42.94 -43.14
CA ASP A 536 83.72 -43.94 -43.80
C ASP A 536 82.97 -45.08 -44.52
N GLY A 537 81.64 -44.96 -44.59
CA GLY A 537 80.72 -45.95 -45.15
C GLY A 537 80.45 -45.82 -46.65
N ALA A 538 79.69 -46.77 -47.18
CA ALA A 538 79.36 -46.87 -48.61
C ALA A 538 77.95 -47.48 -48.89
N GLU A 539 77.03 -47.37 -47.93
CA GLU A 539 75.65 -47.91 -48.08
C GLU A 539 74.50 -46.91 -47.70
N ASN A 540 74.81 -45.76 -47.08
CA ASN A 540 73.85 -44.68 -46.68
C ASN A 540 74.40 -43.29 -47.06
N PRO A 541 73.56 -42.24 -47.23
CA PRO A 541 74.01 -40.84 -47.33
C PRO A 541 74.57 -40.30 -46.00
N GLY A 542 75.19 -39.11 -46.02
CA GLY A 542 75.69 -38.43 -44.82
C GLY A 542 74.57 -37.92 -43.91
N LEU A 543 73.58 -37.24 -44.50
CA LEU A 543 72.30 -36.85 -43.89
C LEU A 543 71.15 -37.32 -44.80
N SER A 544 70.13 -37.96 -44.24
CA SER A 544 68.94 -38.40 -44.97
C SER A 544 67.73 -37.60 -44.50
N ILE A 545 67.03 -36.92 -45.40
CA ILE A 545 65.80 -36.17 -45.10
C ILE A 545 64.62 -36.87 -45.78
N GLU A 546 63.76 -37.50 -44.97
CA GLU A 546 62.55 -38.20 -45.42
C GLU A 546 61.24 -37.49 -45.00
N GLY A 547 61.32 -36.53 -44.07
CA GLY A 547 60.22 -35.72 -43.60
C GLY A 547 59.82 -34.57 -44.54
N SER A 548 58.58 -34.09 -44.38
CA SER A 548 58.16 -32.77 -44.87
C SER A 548 58.40 -31.72 -43.80
N ASP A 549 58.70 -30.51 -44.23
CA ASP A 549 58.90 -29.29 -43.42
C ASP A 549 60.00 -29.46 -42.36
N VAL A 550 61.13 -29.98 -42.82
CA VAL A 550 62.37 -30.14 -42.06
C VAL A 550 63.29 -28.93 -42.31
N ARG A 551 63.69 -28.23 -41.26
CA ARG A 551 64.65 -27.12 -41.34
C ARG A 551 65.97 -27.59 -40.70
N VAL A 552 67.10 -27.36 -41.36
CA VAL A 552 68.43 -27.81 -40.91
C VAL A 552 69.40 -26.64 -40.89
N ASP A 553 69.80 -26.15 -39.71
CA ASP A 553 70.93 -25.21 -39.57
C ASP A 553 72.21 -26.03 -39.33
N GLY A 554 73.19 -25.89 -40.24
CA GLY A 554 74.48 -26.55 -40.15
C GLY A 554 75.39 -26.00 -39.05
N GLY A 555 75.08 -24.84 -38.46
CA GLY A 555 75.90 -24.19 -37.44
C GLY A 555 77.28 -23.74 -37.94
N GLY A 556 77.54 -23.79 -39.25
CA GLY A 556 78.86 -23.66 -39.88
C GLY A 556 79.71 -24.93 -39.89
N ASN A 557 79.16 -26.08 -39.45
CA ASN A 557 79.87 -27.37 -39.38
C ASN A 557 79.91 -28.10 -40.75
N THR A 558 80.68 -29.19 -40.83
CA THR A 558 80.97 -29.91 -42.07
C THR A 558 80.36 -31.32 -42.11
N VAL A 559 79.65 -31.66 -43.19
CA VAL A 559 79.24 -33.04 -43.52
C VAL A 559 80.16 -33.62 -44.59
N SER A 560 80.84 -34.73 -44.28
CA SER A 560 81.86 -35.35 -45.15
C SER A 560 81.44 -36.73 -45.66
N ALA A 561 81.43 -36.95 -46.98
CA ALA A 561 81.03 -38.22 -47.61
C ALA A 561 81.96 -38.68 -48.75
N ALA A 562 82.07 -40.01 -48.97
CA ALA A 562 83.10 -40.60 -49.83
C ALA A 562 82.64 -41.62 -50.89
N ASP A 563 81.50 -42.29 -50.72
CA ASP A 563 80.94 -43.28 -51.69
C ASP A 563 79.43 -43.05 -51.95
N THR A 564 78.83 -42.01 -51.37
CA THR A 564 77.38 -41.70 -51.34
C THR A 564 77.15 -40.18 -51.26
N PRO A 565 75.93 -39.66 -51.50
CA PRO A 565 75.61 -38.23 -51.30
C PRO A 565 75.85 -37.78 -49.86
N ALA A 566 76.41 -36.58 -49.68
CA ALA A 566 76.56 -36.00 -48.34
C ALA A 566 75.19 -35.62 -47.74
N ILE A 567 74.28 -35.10 -48.55
CA ILE A 567 72.85 -34.93 -48.21
C ILE A 567 72.00 -35.61 -49.29
N SER A 568 70.96 -36.34 -48.85
CA SER A 568 69.93 -36.92 -49.71
C SER A 568 68.56 -36.49 -49.20
N VAL A 569 67.72 -35.93 -50.08
CA VAL A 569 66.32 -35.56 -49.76
C VAL A 569 65.38 -36.40 -50.60
N THR A 570 64.53 -37.21 -49.98
CA THR A 570 63.73 -38.22 -50.68
C THR A 570 62.52 -37.64 -51.41
N ASP A 571 61.92 -38.41 -52.34
CA ASP A 571 60.63 -38.05 -52.95
C ASP A 571 59.57 -37.67 -51.90
N GLU A 572 58.78 -36.64 -52.20
CA GLU A 572 57.70 -36.08 -51.36
C GLU A 572 58.15 -35.37 -50.06
N ALA A 573 59.46 -35.22 -49.81
CA ALA A 573 60.01 -34.39 -48.72
C ALA A 573 60.10 -32.88 -49.07
N SER A 574 60.06 -32.03 -48.05
CA SER A 574 60.31 -30.58 -48.16
C SER A 574 61.33 -30.16 -47.10
N ALA A 575 62.39 -29.45 -47.52
CA ALA A 575 63.51 -29.13 -46.64
C ALA A 575 64.06 -27.71 -46.86
N THR A 576 64.43 -27.05 -45.77
CA THR A 576 65.31 -25.87 -45.77
C THR A 576 66.64 -26.27 -45.16
N ILE A 577 67.75 -25.96 -45.82
CA ILE A 577 69.11 -26.28 -45.33
C ILE A 577 69.93 -24.99 -45.32
N SER A 578 70.41 -24.55 -44.16
CA SER A 578 71.17 -23.30 -44.00
C SER A 578 72.57 -23.52 -43.43
N ASN A 579 73.50 -22.59 -43.71
CA ASN A 579 74.74 -22.39 -42.93
C ASN A 579 75.57 -23.67 -42.75
N LEU A 580 75.86 -24.36 -43.86
CA LEU A 580 76.38 -25.73 -43.85
C LEU A 580 77.56 -25.91 -44.81
N SER A 581 78.60 -26.64 -44.39
CA SER A 581 79.69 -27.06 -45.27
C SER A 581 79.55 -28.52 -45.67
N ILE A 582 79.86 -28.84 -46.93
CA ILE A 582 79.95 -30.21 -47.43
C ILE A 582 81.35 -30.48 -48.00
N SER A 583 81.93 -31.61 -47.62
CA SER A 583 83.18 -32.13 -48.17
C SER A 583 82.93 -33.47 -48.86
N THR A 584 83.12 -33.55 -50.18
CA THR A 584 83.04 -34.84 -50.90
C THR A 584 84.34 -35.22 -51.62
N THR A 585 84.41 -36.48 -52.05
CA THR A 585 85.49 -36.92 -52.95
C THR A 585 85.11 -36.67 -54.42
N ASP A 586 86.12 -36.52 -55.29
CA ASP A 586 85.93 -36.49 -56.74
C ASP A 586 84.96 -37.61 -57.18
N ASN A 587 83.93 -37.28 -57.96
CA ASN A 587 82.88 -38.17 -58.46
C ASN A 587 81.77 -38.58 -57.45
N THR A 588 81.59 -37.88 -56.32
CA THR A 588 80.42 -38.06 -55.41
C THR A 588 79.61 -36.77 -55.26
N SER A 589 78.28 -36.88 -55.39
CA SER A 589 77.34 -35.77 -55.19
C SER A 589 77.42 -35.20 -53.77
N ALA A 590 77.34 -33.89 -53.66
CA ALA A 590 77.17 -33.20 -52.39
C ALA A 590 75.72 -33.28 -51.91
N VAL A 591 74.78 -32.90 -52.78
CA VAL A 591 73.34 -32.93 -52.51
C VAL A 591 72.64 -33.68 -53.65
N ASP A 592 71.75 -34.61 -53.31
CA ASP A 592 70.85 -35.29 -54.25
C ASP A 592 69.39 -35.04 -53.84
N VAL A 593 68.61 -34.41 -54.72
CA VAL A 593 67.23 -33.97 -54.46
C VAL A 593 66.27 -34.83 -55.28
N GLY A 594 65.37 -35.54 -54.58
CA GLY A 594 64.35 -36.41 -55.15
C GLY A 594 63.44 -35.75 -56.19
N ALA A 595 62.82 -36.57 -57.04
CA ALA A 595 62.06 -36.09 -58.20
C ALA A 595 60.83 -35.25 -57.81
N ASN A 596 60.27 -35.46 -56.61
CA ASN A 596 59.13 -34.72 -56.07
C ASN A 596 59.47 -34.00 -54.76
N ALA A 597 60.76 -33.76 -54.49
CA ALA A 597 61.22 -32.99 -53.36
C ALA A 597 61.38 -31.51 -53.73
N THR A 598 61.13 -30.62 -52.77
CA THR A 598 61.44 -29.18 -52.87
C THR A 598 62.42 -28.80 -51.77
N VAL A 599 63.61 -28.35 -52.16
CA VAL A 599 64.69 -28.02 -51.21
C VAL A 599 65.13 -26.59 -51.44
N THR A 600 65.02 -25.76 -50.41
CA THR A 600 65.65 -24.44 -50.35
C THR A 600 66.97 -24.57 -49.59
N VAL A 601 68.05 -24.05 -50.16
CA VAL A 601 69.40 -24.11 -49.58
C VAL A 601 69.93 -22.69 -49.45
N ASP A 602 70.42 -22.33 -48.27
CA ASP A 602 70.92 -20.99 -47.93
C ASP A 602 72.34 -21.08 -47.36
N GLU A 603 73.34 -20.53 -48.06
CA GLU A 603 74.77 -20.67 -47.71
C GLU A 603 75.27 -22.12 -47.51
N LEU A 604 75.27 -22.91 -48.60
CA LEU A 604 75.91 -24.23 -48.66
C LEU A 604 77.32 -24.13 -49.28
N THR A 605 78.36 -24.41 -48.51
CA THR A 605 79.76 -24.39 -49.00
C THR A 605 80.25 -25.76 -49.47
N LEU A 606 80.50 -25.90 -50.78
CA LEU A 606 81.00 -27.13 -51.40
C LEU A 606 82.54 -27.17 -51.47
N ALA A 607 83.17 -28.10 -50.75
CA ALA A 607 84.59 -28.42 -50.82
C ALA A 607 84.83 -29.84 -51.37
N ALA A 608 85.99 -30.06 -51.99
CA ALA A 608 86.40 -31.37 -52.50
C ALA A 608 87.79 -31.76 -51.99
N ASP A 609 87.97 -33.00 -51.49
CA ASP A 609 89.28 -33.48 -50.98
C ASP A 609 90.18 -34.08 -52.09
N PRO A 610 91.29 -33.42 -52.48
CA PRO A 610 92.25 -33.95 -53.45
C PRO A 610 93.17 -35.06 -52.89
N ALA A 611 93.05 -35.46 -51.61
CA ALA A 611 93.92 -36.46 -50.96
C ALA A 611 93.39 -37.91 -50.99
N ALA A 612 92.09 -38.10 -51.27
CA ALA A 612 91.35 -39.37 -51.10
C ALA A 612 91.98 -40.61 -51.78
N GLU A 613 92.70 -40.46 -52.91
CA GLU A 613 93.39 -41.55 -53.65
C GLU A 613 94.42 -42.37 -52.81
N THR A 614 94.73 -41.99 -51.56
CA THR A 614 95.75 -42.68 -50.73
C THR A 614 95.35 -43.16 -49.32
N ALA A 615 94.11 -43.63 -49.17
CA ALA A 615 93.75 -44.78 -48.31
C ALA A 615 94.18 -44.74 -46.82
N GLY A 616 93.31 -44.18 -45.98
CA GLY A 616 93.08 -44.72 -44.63
C GLY A 616 93.91 -44.14 -43.49
N VAL A 617 94.07 -42.81 -43.46
CA VAL A 617 93.92 -41.96 -42.26
C VAL A 617 93.44 -40.59 -42.76
N MET A 618 92.18 -40.24 -42.54
CA MET A 618 91.79 -38.84 -42.41
C MET A 618 92.19 -38.37 -41.00
N THR A 619 92.67 -37.13 -40.91
CA THR A 619 92.85 -36.37 -39.67
C THR A 619 92.69 -34.91 -40.05
N VAL A 620 91.55 -34.33 -39.71
CA VAL A 620 91.35 -32.87 -39.75
C VAL A 620 92.26 -32.28 -38.66
N ASP A 621 93.26 -31.49 -39.05
CA ASP A 621 94.24 -30.87 -38.16
C ASP A 621 94.85 -29.66 -38.91
N GLU A 622 94.41 -28.45 -38.54
CA GLU A 622 94.66 -27.14 -39.18
C GLU A 622 93.90 -26.87 -40.51
N GLU A 623 93.52 -25.60 -40.71
CA GLU A 623 92.61 -25.09 -41.77
C GLU A 623 93.00 -25.56 -43.18
N THR A 624 92.05 -26.15 -43.92
CA THR A 624 92.15 -26.30 -45.37
C THR A 624 91.78 -24.99 -46.04
N ASP A 625 92.80 -24.18 -46.37
CA ASP A 625 92.75 -23.14 -47.41
C ASP A 625 92.45 -23.82 -48.78
N ALA A 626 91.22 -24.28 -48.96
CA ALA A 626 90.72 -24.94 -50.16
C ALA A 626 89.51 -24.16 -50.66
N ASP A 627 89.63 -23.58 -51.85
CA ASP A 627 88.69 -22.62 -52.42
C ASP A 627 87.31 -23.28 -52.66
N GLY A 628 86.43 -23.20 -51.66
CA GLY A 628 85.10 -23.80 -51.69
C GLY A 628 84.16 -23.04 -52.64
N THR A 629 83.15 -23.74 -53.16
CA THR A 629 82.08 -23.12 -53.96
C THR A 629 80.82 -23.01 -53.11
N THR A 630 80.53 -21.81 -52.62
CA THR A 630 79.36 -21.53 -51.79
C THR A 630 78.15 -21.17 -52.65
N LEU A 631 77.02 -21.80 -52.35
CA LEU A 631 75.78 -21.78 -53.14
C LEU A 631 74.56 -21.52 -52.25
N SER A 632 73.61 -20.73 -52.72
CA SER A 632 72.21 -20.69 -52.24
C SER A 632 71.28 -20.97 -53.44
N PHE A 633 70.16 -21.68 -53.28
CA PHE A 633 69.27 -22.07 -54.39
C PHE A 633 67.96 -22.73 -53.93
N GLU A 634 66.94 -22.71 -54.79
CA GLU A 634 65.84 -23.69 -54.75
C GLU A 634 66.07 -24.82 -55.76
N ALA A 635 66.01 -26.08 -55.32
CA ALA A 635 66.22 -27.26 -56.16
C ALA A 635 64.98 -28.15 -56.28
N THR A 636 64.78 -28.72 -57.48
CA THR A 636 63.81 -29.79 -57.75
C THR A 636 64.40 -30.79 -58.73
N ALA A 637 64.52 -32.07 -58.32
CA ALA A 637 65.02 -33.18 -59.14
C ALA A 637 66.49 -33.04 -59.65
N VAL A 638 67.38 -32.43 -58.87
CA VAL A 638 68.80 -32.17 -59.24
C VAL A 638 69.78 -32.81 -58.25
N SER A 639 70.88 -33.35 -58.79
CA SER A 639 72.08 -33.74 -58.05
C SER A 639 73.20 -32.73 -58.31
N ILE A 640 73.80 -32.19 -57.26
CA ILE A 640 74.90 -31.21 -57.31
C ILE A 640 76.18 -31.83 -56.71
N ALA A 641 77.34 -31.59 -57.31
CA ALA A 641 78.66 -32.04 -56.86
C ALA A 641 79.72 -30.92 -56.91
N ALA A 642 80.70 -31.00 -56.00
CA ALA A 642 81.87 -30.14 -56.03
C ALA A 642 82.81 -30.52 -57.20
N ASN A 643 83.45 -29.54 -57.87
CA ASN A 643 84.37 -29.80 -58.97
C ASN A 643 85.81 -29.36 -58.65
N ALA A 644 86.66 -30.30 -58.21
CA ALA A 644 88.06 -30.04 -57.86
C ALA A 644 89.01 -29.80 -59.08
N SER A 645 88.54 -30.05 -60.31
CA SER A 645 89.39 -30.01 -61.51
C SER A 645 88.60 -29.56 -62.76
N PRO A 646 88.00 -28.34 -62.73
CA PRO A 646 87.20 -27.83 -63.84
C PRO A 646 88.03 -27.69 -65.14
N PRO A 647 87.36 -27.69 -66.32
CA PRO A 647 87.99 -27.30 -67.57
C PRO A 647 88.59 -25.89 -67.46
N ALA A 648 89.81 -25.68 -67.97
CA ALA A 648 90.47 -24.37 -67.90
C ALA A 648 89.61 -23.25 -68.50
N ALA A 649 89.71 -22.06 -67.91
CA ALA A 649 88.96 -20.85 -68.27
C ALA A 649 89.00 -20.48 -69.77
N PRO A 650 88.01 -19.71 -70.26
CA PRO A 650 88.05 -19.11 -71.60
C PRO A 650 89.35 -18.34 -71.89
N ASP A 651 89.82 -18.37 -73.15
CA ASP A 651 90.85 -17.42 -73.60
C ASP A 651 90.33 -15.98 -73.38
N ASP A 652 91.14 -15.14 -72.70
CA ASP A 652 90.85 -13.76 -72.28
C ASP A 652 89.94 -13.59 -71.02
N HIS A 653 89.70 -14.62 -70.19
CA HIS A 653 89.09 -14.51 -68.83
C HIS A 653 89.96 -15.21 -67.76
N GLU A 654 89.85 -14.80 -66.50
CA GLU A 654 90.45 -15.48 -65.32
C GLU A 654 89.35 -16.17 -64.48
N GLN A 655 89.73 -17.08 -63.56
CA GLN A 655 88.81 -17.96 -62.82
C GLN A 655 88.82 -17.69 -61.31
N LEU A 656 87.65 -17.49 -60.69
CA LEU A 656 87.48 -17.19 -59.27
C LEU A 656 87.46 -18.48 -58.38
N ASN A 657 88.01 -19.58 -58.90
CA ASN A 657 87.96 -20.96 -58.38
C ASN A 657 86.58 -21.54 -57.97
N ARG A 658 85.48 -20.77 -58.06
CA ARG A 658 84.10 -21.25 -57.92
C ARG A 658 83.70 -22.11 -59.13
N SER A 659 83.44 -23.40 -58.90
CA SER A 659 82.92 -24.32 -59.92
C SER A 659 82.27 -25.56 -59.30
N PHE A 660 81.11 -25.92 -59.83
CA PHE A 660 80.32 -27.08 -59.43
C PHE A 660 79.88 -27.88 -60.67
N GLU A 661 79.36 -29.08 -60.45
CA GLU A 661 78.69 -29.88 -61.47
C GLU A 661 77.26 -30.14 -61.02
N ALA A 662 76.29 -29.96 -61.91
CA ALA A 662 74.89 -30.24 -61.62
C ALA A 662 74.29 -31.05 -62.78
N GLU A 663 73.64 -32.17 -62.45
CA GLU A 663 72.93 -33.05 -63.37
C GLU A 663 71.52 -33.37 -62.81
N PRO A 664 70.51 -33.68 -63.64
CA PRO A 664 69.22 -34.17 -63.14
C PRO A 664 69.40 -35.50 -62.40
N THR A 665 68.67 -35.70 -61.29
CA THR A 665 68.77 -36.95 -60.51
C THR A 665 68.32 -38.18 -61.32
N ASP A 666 68.87 -39.36 -61.01
CA ASP A 666 68.73 -40.59 -61.81
C ASP A 666 67.28 -41.12 -61.86
N ASP A 667 66.42 -40.70 -60.91
CA ASP A 667 65.00 -41.07 -60.79
C ASP A 667 64.00 -39.98 -61.27
N ALA A 668 64.46 -38.91 -61.96
CA ALA A 668 63.64 -37.80 -62.47
C ALA A 668 62.68 -38.15 -63.66
N ASP A 669 62.03 -39.32 -63.65
CA ASP A 669 61.31 -39.94 -64.80
C ASP A 669 59.94 -39.31 -65.11
N GLY A 670 59.91 -37.99 -65.34
CA GLY A 670 58.72 -37.23 -65.76
C GLY A 670 58.59 -35.81 -65.21
N VAL A 671 59.57 -35.32 -64.45
CA VAL A 671 59.62 -33.98 -63.89
C VAL A 671 60.63 -33.14 -64.67
N ASP A 672 60.35 -31.85 -64.87
CA ASP A 672 61.31 -30.90 -65.45
C ASP A 672 62.23 -30.43 -64.31
N ALA A 673 63.51 -30.83 -64.33
CA ALA A 673 64.47 -30.51 -63.27
C ALA A 673 64.93 -29.04 -63.36
N GLU A 674 65.11 -28.38 -62.21
CA GLU A 674 65.38 -26.94 -62.12
C GLU A 674 66.23 -26.62 -60.87
N LEU A 675 67.18 -25.69 -61.04
CA LEU A 675 67.74 -24.88 -59.95
C LEU A 675 67.20 -23.45 -60.15
N ALA A 676 66.21 -23.08 -59.36
CA ALA A 676 65.66 -21.72 -59.33
C ALA A 676 66.45 -20.88 -58.33
N ASP A 677 66.51 -19.58 -58.60
CA ASP A 677 67.15 -18.54 -57.78
C ASP A 677 68.50 -18.97 -57.18
N LEU A 678 69.34 -19.55 -58.06
CA LEU A 678 70.70 -19.98 -57.72
C LEU A 678 71.61 -18.77 -57.55
N GLU A 679 72.24 -18.68 -56.40
CA GLU A 679 73.25 -17.70 -56.04
C GLU A 679 74.60 -18.41 -55.85
N VAL A 680 75.65 -17.91 -56.51
CA VAL A 680 77.03 -18.41 -56.36
C VAL A 680 77.88 -17.30 -55.76
N SER A 681 78.26 -17.42 -54.49
CA SER A 681 79.05 -16.37 -53.83
C SER A 681 80.56 -16.57 -54.02
N TYR A 682 81.27 -15.45 -54.16
CA TYR A 682 82.72 -15.37 -54.29
C TYR A 682 83.29 -14.45 -53.21
N ALA A 683 84.52 -14.70 -52.76
CA ALA A 683 85.15 -13.79 -51.81
C ALA A 683 85.90 -12.68 -52.55
N GLU A 684 85.99 -11.50 -51.94
CA GLU A 684 86.91 -10.44 -52.36
C GLU A 684 88.36 -10.92 -52.54
N ALA A 685 88.75 -11.98 -51.80
CA ALA A 685 90.07 -12.62 -51.94
C ALA A 685 90.26 -13.37 -53.27
N ASP A 686 89.18 -13.82 -53.92
CA ASP A 686 89.22 -14.48 -55.24
C ASP A 686 89.35 -13.46 -56.39
N LEU A 687 89.18 -12.15 -56.11
CA LEU A 687 89.21 -11.07 -57.10
C LEU A 687 90.63 -10.52 -57.39
N ASP A 688 91.73 -11.19 -57.00
CA ASP A 688 93.12 -10.74 -57.23
C ASP A 688 93.46 -10.63 -58.73
N GLY A 689 93.12 -9.47 -59.31
CA GLY A 689 93.19 -9.22 -60.74
C GLY A 689 91.97 -9.70 -61.52
N VAL A 690 90.77 -9.74 -60.92
CA VAL A 690 89.47 -10.01 -61.59
C VAL A 690 88.54 -8.78 -61.52
N ASP A 691 88.00 -8.32 -62.66
CA ASP A 691 87.09 -7.16 -62.75
C ASP A 691 85.66 -7.57 -62.40
N GLU A 692 85.22 -7.23 -61.18
CA GLU A 692 83.96 -7.65 -60.58
C GLU A 692 82.71 -7.27 -61.41
N ASP A 693 82.74 -6.08 -62.03
CA ASP A 693 81.75 -5.54 -62.99
C ASP A 693 81.56 -6.45 -64.24
N THR A 694 82.36 -7.52 -64.37
CA THR A 694 82.38 -8.47 -65.49
C THR A 694 82.29 -9.95 -65.07
N VAL A 695 82.10 -10.23 -63.77
CA VAL A 695 81.95 -11.59 -63.25
C VAL A 695 80.59 -12.17 -63.68
N ASP A 696 80.60 -13.39 -64.21
CA ASP A 696 79.41 -14.04 -64.79
C ASP A 696 79.47 -15.57 -64.63
N LEU A 697 78.32 -16.24 -64.74
CA LEU A 697 78.20 -17.70 -64.65
C LEU A 697 78.28 -18.35 -66.05
N TRP A 698 79.18 -19.32 -66.18
CA TRP A 698 79.41 -20.05 -67.44
C TRP A 698 79.14 -21.54 -67.25
N LYS A 699 78.75 -22.20 -68.34
CA LYS A 699 78.56 -23.65 -68.42
C LYS A 699 79.43 -24.30 -69.49
N HIS A 700 79.73 -25.58 -69.37
CA HIS A 700 80.65 -26.27 -70.27
C HIS A 700 80.03 -27.47 -71.00
N ASP A 701 79.64 -27.28 -72.26
CA ASP A 701 79.02 -28.26 -73.20
C ASP A 701 79.93 -29.48 -73.56
N GLY A 702 80.94 -29.81 -72.75
CA GLY A 702 81.87 -30.92 -72.93
C GLY A 702 83.02 -30.69 -73.93
N ASP A 703 82.90 -29.67 -74.80
CA ASP A 703 83.94 -29.26 -75.77
C ASP A 703 84.35 -27.76 -75.62
N ALA A 704 83.56 -26.92 -74.93
CA ALA A 704 83.80 -25.48 -74.72
C ALA A 704 82.89 -24.87 -73.63
N TRP A 705 83.32 -23.74 -73.06
CA TRP A 705 82.51 -22.87 -72.19
C TRP A 705 81.56 -21.95 -72.98
N THR A 706 80.39 -21.66 -72.41
CA THR A 706 79.39 -20.68 -72.88
C THR A 706 78.73 -19.95 -71.70
N ASP A 707 78.27 -18.72 -71.95
CA ASP A 707 77.48 -17.89 -71.03
C ASP A 707 76.14 -18.55 -70.64
N VAL A 708 75.72 -18.40 -69.37
CA VAL A 708 74.38 -18.79 -68.91
C VAL A 708 73.39 -17.66 -69.19
N GLU A 709 72.40 -17.91 -70.07
CA GLU A 709 71.43 -16.87 -70.45
C GLU A 709 70.65 -16.35 -69.21
N ASN A 710 70.79 -15.05 -68.94
CA ASN A 710 70.17 -14.30 -67.83
C ASN A 710 70.78 -14.51 -66.43
N ALA A 711 72.03 -14.96 -66.32
CA ALA A 711 72.79 -14.75 -65.09
C ALA A 711 73.08 -13.24 -64.87
N THR A 712 73.25 -12.84 -63.61
CA THR A 712 73.58 -11.47 -63.18
C THR A 712 74.45 -11.47 -61.93
N VAL A 713 75.46 -10.62 -61.88
CA VAL A 713 76.25 -10.37 -60.66
C VAL A 713 75.64 -9.22 -59.84
N ASP A 714 75.61 -9.38 -58.52
CA ASP A 714 75.53 -8.28 -57.57
C ASP A 714 76.89 -8.10 -56.87
N THR A 715 77.37 -6.86 -56.85
CA THR A 715 78.69 -6.45 -56.35
C THR A 715 78.61 -5.62 -55.06
N ASP A 716 77.42 -5.44 -54.49
CA ASP A 716 77.25 -5.01 -53.10
C ASP A 716 77.11 -6.25 -52.17
N GLU A 717 76.72 -7.42 -52.72
CA GLU A 717 76.49 -8.69 -52.01
C GLU A 717 77.45 -9.85 -52.43
N ASN A 718 78.33 -9.63 -53.42
CA ASN A 718 79.37 -10.57 -53.91
C ASN A 718 78.85 -11.92 -54.43
N VAL A 719 77.75 -11.88 -55.19
CA VAL A 719 76.98 -13.05 -55.63
C VAL A 719 76.74 -13.02 -57.14
N VAL A 720 76.78 -14.19 -57.79
CA VAL A 720 76.25 -14.37 -59.15
C VAL A 720 74.93 -15.15 -59.10
N THR A 721 73.83 -14.46 -59.43
CA THR A 721 72.47 -15.01 -59.46
C THR A 721 72.14 -15.59 -60.85
N ALA A 722 71.45 -16.73 -60.90
CA ALA A 722 71.03 -17.40 -62.12
C ALA A 722 69.79 -18.29 -61.90
N ASN A 723 69.23 -18.85 -62.96
CA ASN A 723 68.20 -19.90 -62.93
C ASN A 723 68.58 -20.95 -64.00
N ILE A 724 68.70 -22.23 -63.62
CA ILE A 724 69.28 -23.30 -64.47
C ILE A 724 68.28 -24.43 -64.73
N THR A 725 68.04 -24.68 -66.02
CA THR A 725 67.25 -25.82 -66.55
C THR A 725 67.98 -26.61 -67.64
N ASP A 726 69.28 -26.34 -67.86
CA ASP A 726 70.09 -26.95 -68.92
C ASP A 726 71.50 -27.30 -68.41
N PHE A 727 71.53 -28.44 -67.71
CA PHE A 727 72.53 -28.95 -66.77
C PHE A 727 73.91 -29.30 -67.36
N SER A 728 74.97 -29.15 -66.55
CA SER A 728 76.36 -29.13 -67.01
C SER A 728 77.38 -29.07 -65.85
N THR A 729 78.67 -29.04 -66.21
CA THR A 729 79.69 -28.39 -65.36
C THR A 729 79.53 -26.87 -65.46
N PHE A 730 79.54 -26.18 -64.31
CA PHE A 730 79.44 -24.72 -64.20
C PHE A 730 80.69 -24.10 -63.55
N GLY A 731 80.94 -22.82 -63.81
CA GLY A 731 82.04 -22.07 -63.21
C GLY A 731 81.89 -20.56 -63.36
N VAL A 732 82.47 -19.82 -62.41
CA VAL A 732 82.42 -18.34 -62.38
C VAL A 732 83.73 -17.76 -62.92
N PHE A 733 83.65 -16.79 -63.82
CA PHE A 733 84.79 -16.18 -64.53
C PHE A 733 84.58 -14.67 -64.77
N GLY A 734 85.67 -13.90 -64.94
CA GLY A 734 85.62 -12.47 -65.27
C GLY A 734 86.84 -11.92 -66.06
N GLU A 735 86.81 -10.63 -66.42
CA GLU A 735 87.97 -9.83 -66.90
C GLU A 735 88.87 -9.38 -65.70
N ALA A 736 89.61 -8.25 -65.67
CA ALA A 736 90.71 -7.98 -64.68
C ALA A 736 90.87 -6.55 -64.04
N SER A 737 91.17 -6.43 -62.72
CA SER A 737 90.98 -5.25 -61.78
C SER A 737 92.20 -4.54 -61.09
N ASP A 738 91.97 -3.57 -60.12
CA ASP A 738 92.95 -2.66 -59.38
C ASP A 738 92.48 -1.98 -57.94
N ASP A 739 92.97 -2.30 -56.66
CA ASP A 739 93.15 -1.49 -55.29
C ASP A 739 92.28 -1.61 -53.84
N ASP A 740 92.61 -1.02 -52.55
CA ASP A 740 92.27 -1.37 -50.98
C ASP A 740 92.00 -0.37 -49.61
N ASP A 741 91.38 -0.70 -48.34
CA ASP A 741 91.29 0.00 -46.85
C ASP A 741 90.49 -0.64 -45.47
N ASP A 742 90.37 -0.12 -44.12
CA ASP A 742 89.76 -0.76 -42.73
C ASP A 742 89.16 0.00 -41.31
N ASP A 743 88.42 -0.62 -40.23
CA ASP A 743 88.19 -0.36 -38.61
C ASP A 743 86.76 -0.28 -37.70
N ASP A 744 86.47 -0.81 -36.38
CA ASP A 744 85.28 -0.57 -35.30
C ASP A 744 85.10 -1.23 -33.74
N GLY A 745 84.05 -0.95 -32.79
CA GLY A 745 83.41 -1.69 -31.51
C GLY A 745 83.03 -1.00 -30.04
N GLY A 746 82.22 -1.30 -28.89
CA GLY A 746 81.09 -2.15 -28.17
C GLY A 746 80.77 -2.07 -26.51
N GLY A 747 79.59 -2.43 -25.78
CA GLY A 747 79.34 -2.72 -24.21
C GLY A 747 78.00 -2.45 -23.25
N SER A 748 77.69 -3.05 -21.99
CA SER A 748 76.44 -2.86 -20.98
C SER A 748 76.32 -3.39 -19.38
N GLY A 749 75.21 -3.20 -18.51
CA GLY A 749 74.70 -3.85 -17.12
C GLY A 749 74.36 -3.05 -15.70
N GLY A 750 73.64 -3.29 -14.48
CA GLY A 750 72.59 -4.16 -13.64
C GLY A 750 72.41 -4.05 -11.97
N GLY A 751 71.28 -4.38 -11.15
CA GLY A 751 71.15 -4.59 -9.56
C GLY A 751 69.82 -4.44 -8.56
N THR A 752 69.65 -4.98 -7.23
CA THR A 752 68.39 -5.03 -6.22
C THR A 752 68.46 -5.18 -4.55
N GLY A 753 67.37 -5.35 -3.63
CA GLY A 753 67.31 -5.56 -2.04
C GLY A 753 65.96 -5.70 -1.06
N GLY A 754 65.92 -5.91 0.36
CA GLY A 754 64.69 -6.15 1.37
C GLY A 754 64.71 -6.17 3.04
N GLY A 755 63.66 -6.53 3.94
CA GLY A 755 63.48 -6.40 5.53
C GLY A 755 62.40 -7.19 6.54
N GLN A 756 62.16 -6.96 7.94
CA GLN A 756 61.20 -7.68 9.00
C GLN A 756 60.89 -7.10 10.53
N ALA A 757 59.94 -7.65 11.42
CA ALA A 757 59.24 -7.09 12.71
C ALA A 757 59.25 -7.77 14.20
N SER A 758 58.27 -7.50 15.17
CA SER A 758 58.22 -7.73 16.69
C SER A 758 56.79 -8.03 17.35
N ALA A 759 56.54 -7.99 18.70
CA ALA A 759 55.22 -8.27 19.40
C ALA A 759 54.96 -7.68 20.85
N GLY A 760 53.69 -7.53 21.30
CA GLY A 760 53.20 -6.91 22.59
C GLY A 760 51.75 -7.21 23.12
N THR A 761 50.75 -6.29 23.05
CA THR A 761 49.39 -6.36 23.70
C THR A 761 48.27 -5.56 22.99
N ALA A 762 47.07 -6.15 22.78
CA ALA A 762 45.87 -5.52 22.19
C ALA A 762 45.30 -4.29 22.93
N THR A 763 44.66 -3.38 22.20
CA THR A 763 43.88 -2.21 22.66
C THR A 763 43.05 -1.68 21.47
N PHE A 764 41.75 -1.45 21.63
CA PHE A 764 40.85 -1.08 20.52
C PHE A 764 40.38 0.38 20.64
N GLU A 765 40.35 1.11 19.52
CA GLU A 765 39.80 2.47 19.40
C GLU A 765 38.83 2.51 18.19
N LEU A 766 37.79 3.36 18.24
CA LEU A 766 36.88 3.57 17.11
C LEU A 766 37.47 4.63 16.17
N VAL A 767 37.74 4.27 14.91
CA VAL A 767 38.37 5.17 13.93
C VAL A 767 37.33 6.03 13.21
N GLU A 768 36.29 5.39 12.68
CA GLU A 768 35.18 5.99 11.96
C GLU A 768 33.90 5.19 12.22
N THR A 769 32.74 5.86 12.26
CA THR A 769 31.43 5.24 12.48
C THR A 769 30.38 5.95 11.66
N GLU A 770 29.61 5.21 10.87
CA GLU A 770 28.56 5.73 10.00
C GLU A 770 27.29 4.86 10.14
N LEU A 771 26.13 5.49 10.09
CA LEU A 771 24.83 4.82 9.97
C LEU A 771 24.37 5.01 8.52
N SER A 772 23.56 4.12 7.96
CA SER A 772 22.89 4.39 6.69
C SER A 772 22.12 5.71 6.79
N ASP A 773 21.36 5.84 7.89
CA ASP A 773 20.41 6.93 8.11
C ASP A 773 20.47 7.46 9.55
N THR A 774 20.04 8.71 9.71
CA THR A 774 19.92 9.39 11.01
C THR A 774 18.52 9.97 11.26
N THR A 775 17.63 9.73 10.31
CA THR A 775 16.19 9.95 10.33
C THR A 775 15.57 8.70 9.71
N LEU A 776 14.59 8.12 10.37
CA LEU A 776 13.80 6.96 9.93
C LEU A 776 12.34 7.24 10.26
N GLU A 777 11.41 6.53 9.64
CA GLU A 777 9.99 6.60 10.00
C GLU A 777 9.69 5.66 11.20
N VAL A 778 8.45 5.65 11.69
CA VAL A 778 8.07 4.71 12.76
C VAL A 778 7.94 3.29 12.19
N ASP A 779 8.28 2.28 13.01
CA ASP A 779 8.38 0.86 12.63
C ASP A 779 9.45 0.49 11.57
N ASP A 780 10.20 1.46 11.04
CA ASP A 780 11.41 1.21 10.23
C ASP A 780 12.49 0.40 10.97
N SER A 781 13.29 -0.35 10.20
CA SER A 781 14.55 -0.92 10.68
C SER A 781 15.74 -0.14 10.14
N LEU A 782 16.69 0.23 11.00
CA LEU A 782 17.94 0.84 10.57
C LEU A 782 18.76 -0.18 9.78
N GLU A 783 18.86 0.02 8.45
CA GLU A 783 19.47 -0.94 7.53
C GLU A 783 20.86 -1.38 7.96
N ARG A 784 21.70 -0.40 8.35
CA ARG A 784 23.15 -0.61 8.47
C ARG A 784 23.82 0.38 9.41
N ILE A 785 24.75 -0.14 10.20
CA ILE A 785 25.78 0.63 10.91
C ILE A 785 27.12 0.06 10.51
N THR A 786 28.05 0.92 10.11
CA THR A 786 29.45 0.58 9.89
C THR A 786 30.33 1.20 10.98
N ALA A 787 31.31 0.44 11.46
CA ALA A 787 32.29 0.92 12.42
C ALA A 787 33.69 0.38 12.09
N GLU A 788 34.66 1.25 11.83
CA GLU A 788 36.07 0.86 11.70
C GLU A 788 36.69 0.72 13.10
N VAL A 789 37.05 -0.51 13.46
CA VAL A 789 37.70 -0.85 14.72
C VAL A 789 39.19 -1.10 14.46
N GLU A 790 40.09 -0.27 15.01
CA GLU A 790 41.55 -0.49 14.93
C GLU A 790 42.07 -1.11 16.23
N ASN A 791 42.77 -2.25 16.15
CA ASN A 791 43.58 -2.74 17.25
C ASN A 791 44.93 -2.01 17.30
N THR A 792 44.92 -0.81 17.88
CA THR A 792 46.10 0.04 18.13
C THR A 792 47.16 -0.60 19.06
N GLY A 793 46.88 -1.78 19.61
CA GLY A 793 47.76 -2.52 20.50
C GLY A 793 48.70 -3.51 19.81
N ASP A 794 49.94 -3.61 20.32
CA ASP A 794 51.04 -4.44 19.80
C ASP A 794 50.77 -5.99 19.70
N ALA A 795 49.54 -6.52 19.87
CA ALA A 795 49.20 -7.95 19.72
C ALA A 795 47.69 -8.20 19.53
N SER A 796 47.32 -9.42 19.10
CA SER A 796 45.93 -9.81 18.86
C SER A 796 45.03 -9.90 20.10
N GLY A 797 43.72 -9.73 19.90
CA GLY A 797 42.68 -9.80 20.93
C GLY A 797 41.26 -9.94 20.38
N GLU A 798 40.30 -10.09 21.30
CA GLU A 798 38.85 -10.25 21.05
C GLU A 798 38.14 -9.05 21.74
N THR A 799 37.17 -8.37 21.10
CA THR A 799 36.34 -7.29 21.68
C THR A 799 34.87 -7.41 21.26
N GLU A 800 33.95 -6.81 22.02
CA GLU A 800 32.52 -6.73 21.68
C GLU A 800 32.17 -5.28 21.29
N LEU A 801 31.49 -5.12 20.15
CA LEU A 801 30.88 -3.88 19.65
C LEU A 801 29.39 -3.91 20.01
N GLU A 802 28.87 -2.84 20.60
CA GLU A 802 27.44 -2.68 20.96
C GLU A 802 26.86 -1.41 20.32
N PHE A 803 25.69 -1.52 19.68
CA PHE A 803 24.85 -0.38 19.32
C PHE A 803 23.70 -0.20 20.33
N ILE A 804 23.51 1.04 20.79
CA ILE A 804 22.70 1.37 21.95
C ILE A 804 21.86 2.63 21.69
N VAL A 805 20.57 2.58 22.00
CA VAL A 805 19.63 3.72 21.93
C VAL A 805 18.89 3.83 23.27
N ASP A 806 18.87 5.02 23.89
CA ASP A 806 18.35 5.30 25.25
C ASP A 806 18.60 4.19 26.30
N ASP A 807 19.89 3.88 26.54
CA ASP A 807 20.39 2.81 27.43
C ASP A 807 20.00 1.35 27.05
N ALA A 808 19.24 1.12 25.96
CA ALA A 808 18.92 -0.23 25.43
C ALA A 808 19.92 -0.67 24.35
N VAL A 809 20.49 -1.88 24.49
CA VAL A 809 21.39 -2.48 23.48
C VAL A 809 20.54 -3.20 22.44
N LEU A 810 20.58 -2.73 21.18
CA LEU A 810 19.77 -3.27 20.08
C LEU A 810 20.52 -4.33 19.28
N ALA A 811 21.80 -4.10 19.00
CA ALA A 811 22.67 -5.01 18.26
C ALA A 811 24.05 -5.13 18.91
N SER A 812 24.71 -6.29 18.77
CA SER A 812 26.08 -6.49 19.26
C SER A 812 26.83 -7.58 18.50
N GLN A 813 28.12 -7.37 18.24
CA GLN A 813 29.00 -8.30 17.51
C GLN A 813 30.36 -8.42 18.20
N ASN A 814 30.98 -9.62 18.12
CA ASN A 814 32.34 -9.84 18.61
C ASN A 814 33.33 -9.76 17.44
N VAL A 815 34.50 -9.17 17.67
CA VAL A 815 35.49 -8.72 16.68
C VAL A 815 36.89 -9.18 17.13
N ASP A 816 37.62 -9.90 16.26
CA ASP A 816 38.84 -10.66 16.61
C ASP A 816 40.04 -10.24 15.73
N LEU A 817 40.87 -9.30 16.19
CA LEU A 817 41.91 -8.63 15.37
C LEU A 817 43.36 -8.97 15.76
N GLU A 818 44.29 -8.94 14.80
CA GLU A 818 45.75 -9.01 14.98
C GLU A 818 46.42 -7.65 15.33
N ASP A 819 47.76 -7.64 15.45
CA ASP A 819 48.63 -6.51 15.82
C ASP A 819 48.62 -5.40 14.76
N GLY A 820 47.93 -4.28 15.05
CA GLY A 820 47.77 -3.18 14.09
C GLY A 820 46.86 -3.51 12.90
N GLU A 821 45.92 -4.43 13.09
CA GLU A 821 44.85 -4.75 12.13
C GLU A 821 43.61 -3.88 12.40
N ASN A 822 42.92 -3.50 11.33
CA ASN A 822 41.66 -2.78 11.34
C ASN A 822 40.59 -3.60 10.58
N GLU A 823 39.37 -3.62 11.10
CA GLU A 823 38.21 -4.26 10.47
C GLU A 823 37.02 -3.30 10.47
N THR A 824 36.34 -3.20 9.32
CA THR A 824 35.03 -2.55 9.23
C THR A 824 33.97 -3.55 9.64
N VAL A 825 33.33 -3.28 10.77
CA VAL A 825 32.27 -4.12 11.35
C VAL A 825 30.93 -3.57 10.89
N GLU A 826 30.08 -4.40 10.30
CA GLU A 826 28.75 -4.03 9.82
C GLU A 826 27.66 -4.74 10.64
N LEU A 827 26.74 -3.96 11.21
CA LEU A 827 25.52 -4.42 11.87
C LEU A 827 24.33 -4.06 10.98
N THR A 828 23.49 -5.02 10.60
CA THR A 828 22.32 -4.81 9.73
C THR A 828 21.01 -5.11 10.43
N ASP A 829 19.89 -4.72 9.79
CA ASP A 829 18.52 -5.14 10.13
C ASP A 829 18.12 -4.80 11.58
N ILE A 830 18.47 -3.61 12.06
CA ILE A 830 18.29 -3.21 13.46
C ILE A 830 16.88 -2.64 13.66
N ALA A 831 15.96 -3.49 14.10
CA ALA A 831 14.57 -3.14 14.38
C ALA A 831 14.41 -2.06 15.47
N LEU A 832 13.49 -1.12 15.25
CA LEU A 832 13.17 0.00 16.16
C LEU A 832 11.73 -0.03 16.71
N GLU A 833 11.01 -1.15 16.51
CA GLU A 833 9.62 -1.48 16.95
C GLU A 833 9.23 -1.14 18.42
N GLU A 834 10.18 -0.76 19.30
CA GLU A 834 9.91 -0.39 20.71
C GLU A 834 10.04 1.13 21.00
N PHE A 835 10.24 1.98 19.99
CA PHE A 835 10.44 3.43 20.14
C PHE A 835 9.25 4.26 19.62
N ASP A 836 8.72 5.16 20.46
CA ASP A 836 7.80 6.23 20.03
C ASP A 836 8.53 7.22 19.08
N PRO A 837 7.84 8.01 18.25
CA PRO A 837 8.45 9.08 17.46
C PRO A 837 9.20 10.15 18.30
N GLY A 838 10.40 10.54 17.88
CA GLY A 838 11.21 11.59 18.53
C GLY A 838 12.73 11.56 18.26
N GLU A 839 13.46 12.49 18.89
CA GLU A 839 14.95 12.54 18.89
C GLU A 839 15.53 11.65 20.01
N TYR A 840 16.36 10.67 19.65
CA TYR A 840 17.06 9.75 20.56
C TYR A 840 18.58 9.95 20.55
N GLU A 841 19.24 9.80 21.71
CA GLU A 841 20.72 9.72 21.79
C GLU A 841 21.15 8.26 21.60
N TYR A 842 21.97 8.00 20.57
CA TYR A 842 22.58 6.67 20.35
C TYR A 842 24.06 6.66 20.75
N ALA A 843 24.56 5.46 21.04
CA ALA A 843 25.98 5.19 21.26
C ALA A 843 26.43 3.91 20.54
N ILE A 844 27.62 3.96 19.95
CA ILE A 844 28.37 2.81 19.44
C ILE A 844 29.54 2.61 20.40
N ARG A 845 29.65 1.43 21.03
CA ARG A 845 30.54 1.19 22.18
C ARG A 845 31.47 0.00 21.95
N LEU A 846 32.72 0.16 22.39
CA LEU A 846 33.71 -0.90 22.65
C LEU A 846 34.04 -0.95 24.16
N ASP A 847 34.82 -1.94 24.59
CA ASP A 847 35.24 -2.11 26.00
C ASP A 847 36.12 -0.94 26.52
N ASP A 848 36.86 -0.26 25.64
CA ASP A 848 37.79 0.84 25.96
C ASP A 848 37.40 2.23 25.34
N ASP A 849 36.39 2.32 24.44
CA ASP A 849 36.02 3.56 23.71
C ASP A 849 34.50 3.69 23.40
N GLU A 850 34.00 4.91 23.18
CA GLU A 850 32.59 5.18 22.82
C GLU A 850 32.39 6.35 21.81
N ALA A 851 31.64 6.08 20.74
CA ALA A 851 31.09 7.09 19.81
C ALA A 851 29.60 7.34 20.09
N ARG A 852 29.09 8.53 19.73
CA ARG A 852 27.71 8.95 20.02
C ARG A 852 27.14 9.86 18.93
N GLY A 853 25.84 9.77 18.71
CA GLY A 853 25.09 10.64 17.80
C GLY A 853 23.62 10.77 18.20
N THR A 854 22.82 11.27 17.26
CA THR A 854 21.37 11.42 17.38
C THR A 854 20.69 10.66 16.26
N LEU A 855 19.64 9.90 16.60
CA LEU A 855 18.73 9.25 15.66
C LEU A 855 17.36 9.91 15.81
N THR A 856 16.71 10.26 14.71
CA THR A 856 15.34 10.77 14.68
C THR A 856 14.43 9.66 14.19
N ILE A 857 13.32 9.44 14.88
CA ILE A 857 12.20 8.63 14.40
C ILE A 857 11.05 9.60 14.17
N GLU A 858 10.58 9.72 12.94
CA GLU A 858 9.46 10.60 12.57
C GLU A 858 8.15 9.78 12.55
N GLU A 859 6.99 10.45 12.59
CA GLU A 859 5.69 9.79 12.39
C GLU A 859 5.56 9.49 10.88
N THR A 860 5.16 8.26 10.52
CA THR A 860 4.75 7.97 9.13
C THR A 860 3.57 8.89 8.79
N LEU A 861 3.61 9.51 7.61
CA LEU A 861 2.54 10.37 7.11
C LEU A 861 2.11 9.87 5.72
N SER A 862 0.81 9.63 5.56
CA SER A 862 0.17 9.25 4.30
C SER A 862 -0.47 10.47 3.63
N GLU A 863 -0.44 10.51 2.29
CA GLU A 863 -1.10 11.55 1.51
C GLU A 863 -2.60 11.26 1.38
N LEU A 864 -3.45 12.05 2.07
CA LEU A 864 -4.89 12.04 1.89
C LEU A 864 -5.30 13.14 0.90
N THR A 865 -5.77 12.74 -0.28
CA THR A 865 -6.34 13.62 -1.29
C THR A 865 -7.87 13.69 -1.13
N VAL A 866 -8.39 14.84 -0.67
CA VAL A 866 -9.82 15.10 -0.51
C VAL A 866 -10.33 15.90 -1.72
N THR A 867 -11.27 15.35 -2.48
CA THR A 867 -11.97 16.07 -3.56
C THR A 867 -13.40 16.42 -3.15
N VAL A 868 -13.78 17.68 -3.27
CA VAL A 868 -15.11 18.18 -2.89
C VAL A 868 -15.92 18.55 -4.13
N THR A 869 -17.08 17.92 -4.31
CA THR A 869 -18.02 18.15 -5.41
C THR A 869 -19.40 18.58 -4.90
N ASP A 870 -20.27 19.06 -5.80
CA ASP A 870 -21.72 19.07 -5.59
C ASP A 870 -22.34 17.72 -6.02
N ALA A 871 -23.63 17.55 -5.76
CA ALA A 871 -24.38 16.33 -6.11
C ALA A 871 -24.55 16.09 -7.64
N ASP A 872 -24.18 17.05 -8.49
CA ASP A 872 -24.08 16.88 -9.96
C ASP A 872 -22.65 16.43 -10.37
N GLY A 873 -21.75 16.16 -9.41
CA GLY A 873 -20.34 15.81 -9.64
C GLY A 873 -19.47 17.00 -10.07
N THR A 874 -19.93 18.25 -9.90
CA THR A 874 -19.16 19.44 -10.25
C THR A 874 -18.23 19.80 -9.09
N PRO A 875 -16.91 19.99 -9.31
CA PRO A 875 -16.00 20.36 -8.24
C PRO A 875 -16.33 21.72 -7.62
N ILE A 876 -16.30 21.79 -6.29
CA ILE A 876 -16.55 23.00 -5.49
C ILE A 876 -15.21 23.64 -5.11
N PRO A 877 -14.79 24.74 -5.76
CA PRO A 877 -13.55 25.42 -5.40
C PRO A 877 -13.72 26.28 -4.15
N HIS A 878 -12.69 26.29 -3.31
CA HIS A 878 -12.62 27.01 -2.03
C HIS A 878 -13.65 26.57 -0.97
N ALA A 879 -14.11 25.32 -1.03
CA ALA A 879 -14.61 24.62 0.15
C ALA A 879 -13.50 24.62 1.22
N THR A 880 -13.87 24.69 2.49
CA THR A 880 -12.96 24.49 3.62
C THR A 880 -13.06 23.03 4.06
N ILE A 881 -11.92 22.43 4.35
CA ILE A 881 -11.81 21.05 4.79
C ILE A 881 -10.94 21.05 6.06
N ASP A 882 -11.50 20.61 7.17
CA ASP A 882 -10.86 20.48 8.47
C ASP A 882 -10.74 18.99 8.83
N ILE A 883 -9.54 18.52 9.20
CA ILE A 883 -9.29 17.12 9.58
C ILE A 883 -8.21 17.03 10.66
N GLY A 884 -8.55 16.44 11.81
CA GLY A 884 -7.62 16.33 12.95
C GLY A 884 -7.22 17.69 13.55
N ASP A 885 -5.97 18.09 13.35
CA ASP A 885 -5.41 19.41 13.71
C ASP A 885 -5.11 20.28 12.45
N GLU A 886 -5.43 19.79 11.23
CA GLU A 886 -5.15 20.40 9.92
C GLU A 886 -6.40 21.11 9.33
N THR A 887 -6.16 22.16 8.52
CA THR A 887 -7.21 22.86 7.75
C THR A 887 -6.68 23.24 6.36
N ALA A 888 -7.36 22.79 5.31
CA ALA A 888 -7.10 23.19 3.93
C ALA A 888 -8.32 23.87 3.28
N THR A 889 -8.14 24.34 2.04
CA THR A 889 -9.25 24.79 1.19
C THR A 889 -9.07 24.28 -0.23
N SER A 890 -10.12 23.78 -0.85
CA SER A 890 -10.06 23.21 -2.20
C SER A 890 -9.60 24.21 -3.27
N ASP A 891 -8.88 23.70 -4.27
CA ASP A 891 -8.34 24.45 -5.39
C ASP A 891 -9.38 24.70 -6.51
N ASP A 892 -8.95 25.15 -7.70
CA ASP A 892 -9.84 25.34 -8.87
C ASP A 892 -10.41 23.99 -9.42
N SER A 893 -9.90 22.85 -8.93
CA SER A 893 -10.28 21.47 -9.28
C SER A 893 -11.21 20.80 -8.26
N GLY A 894 -11.50 21.48 -7.14
CA GLY A 894 -12.24 20.91 -6.01
C GLY A 894 -11.37 20.12 -5.03
N THR A 895 -10.06 20.03 -5.24
CA THR A 895 -9.18 19.12 -4.50
C THR A 895 -8.35 19.85 -3.43
N ALA A 896 -8.14 19.19 -2.30
CA ALA A 896 -7.18 19.52 -1.25
C ALA A 896 -6.38 18.26 -0.88
N VAL A 897 -5.18 18.44 -0.33
CA VAL A 897 -4.25 17.35 0.02
C VAL A 897 -3.73 17.59 1.43
N PHE A 898 -3.59 16.52 2.21
CA PHE A 898 -3.14 16.52 3.60
C PHE A 898 -2.10 15.42 3.86
N ASP A 899 -1.07 15.73 4.64
CA ASP A 899 -0.06 14.76 5.10
C ASP A 899 -0.47 14.27 6.51
N LEU A 900 -1.12 13.11 6.64
CA LEU A 900 -1.73 12.63 7.89
C LEU A 900 -1.11 11.34 8.39
N ALA A 901 -0.87 11.25 9.71
CA ALA A 901 -0.43 9.99 10.33
C ALA A 901 -1.52 8.91 10.28
N GLU A 902 -1.15 7.64 10.31
CA GLU A 902 -2.12 6.55 10.32
C GLU A 902 -3.05 6.62 11.54
N GLY A 903 -4.37 6.47 11.31
CA GLY A 903 -5.36 6.53 12.38
C GLY A 903 -6.78 6.83 11.94
N ALA A 904 -7.69 6.86 12.91
CA ALA A 904 -9.10 7.19 12.70
C ALA A 904 -9.34 8.70 12.87
N TYR A 905 -9.89 9.32 11.83
CA TYR A 905 -10.15 10.76 11.71
C TYR A 905 -11.64 11.06 11.56
N THR A 906 -11.97 12.34 11.79
CA THR A 906 -13.24 12.93 11.35
C THR A 906 -12.88 14.09 10.43
N LEU A 907 -13.47 14.06 9.23
CA LEU A 907 -13.33 15.04 8.16
C LEU A 907 -14.56 15.94 8.23
N GLU A 908 -14.38 17.24 8.51
CA GLU A 908 -15.45 18.24 8.46
C GLU A 908 -15.28 19.07 7.18
N THR A 909 -16.30 19.14 6.31
CA THR A 909 -16.25 19.91 5.06
C THR A 909 -17.37 20.95 4.98
N ALA A 910 -17.06 22.13 4.44
CA ALA A 910 -17.98 23.26 4.42
C ALA A 910 -17.73 24.22 3.24
N ALA A 911 -18.78 24.61 2.50
CA ALA A 911 -18.68 25.57 1.40
C ALA A 911 -19.74 26.68 1.44
N ASP A 912 -19.38 27.87 0.93
CA ASP A 912 -20.18 29.10 1.01
C ASP A 912 -21.43 29.00 0.10
N GLY A 913 -22.53 28.46 0.63
CA GLY A 913 -23.77 28.15 -0.11
C GLY A 913 -24.19 26.68 -0.10
N TYR A 914 -23.46 25.83 0.63
CA TYR A 914 -23.73 24.41 0.82
C TYR A 914 -23.96 24.10 2.31
N HIS A 915 -24.45 22.91 2.61
CA HIS A 915 -24.49 22.37 3.96
C HIS A 915 -23.09 21.99 4.46
N GLU A 916 -22.93 21.79 5.77
CA GLU A 916 -21.70 21.31 6.40
C GLU A 916 -21.81 19.78 6.55
N GLU A 917 -20.83 19.03 6.08
CA GLU A 917 -20.83 17.55 6.03
C GLU A 917 -19.70 17.00 6.94
N GLN A 918 -19.94 15.83 7.56
CA GLN A 918 -18.96 15.18 8.44
C GLN A 918 -18.81 13.69 8.12
N THR A 919 -17.58 13.27 7.82
CA THR A 919 -17.26 11.89 7.41
C THR A 919 -16.28 11.26 8.39
N ALA A 920 -16.52 10.01 8.80
CA ALA A 920 -15.57 9.22 9.57
C ALA A 920 -14.67 8.41 8.63
N LEU A 921 -13.35 8.51 8.84
CA LEU A 921 -12.31 7.98 7.96
C LEU A 921 -11.26 7.23 8.79
N THR A 922 -10.62 6.20 8.23
CA THR A 922 -9.37 5.64 8.77
C THR A 922 -8.31 5.72 7.69
N VAL A 923 -7.22 6.43 7.97
CA VAL A 923 -6.04 6.48 7.10
C VAL A 923 -5.11 5.34 7.54
N ASP A 924 -4.86 4.38 6.64
CA ASP A 924 -3.87 3.30 6.80
C ASP A 924 -2.96 3.15 5.56
N GLY A 925 -2.84 4.21 4.78
CA GLY A 925 -2.05 4.36 3.56
C GLY A 925 -2.45 5.63 2.79
N ASP A 926 -1.80 5.88 1.65
CA ASP A 926 -2.17 7.00 0.76
C ASP A 926 -3.57 6.76 0.17
N GLU A 927 -4.50 7.71 0.34
CA GLU A 927 -5.91 7.56 -0.05
C GLU A 927 -6.42 8.77 -0.84
N SER A 928 -7.38 8.54 -1.75
CA SER A 928 -8.20 9.60 -2.34
C SER A 928 -9.68 9.42 -1.99
N VAL A 929 -10.26 10.40 -1.29
CA VAL A 929 -11.67 10.41 -0.87
C VAL A 929 -12.43 11.54 -1.59
N SER A 930 -13.69 11.28 -1.96
CA SER A 930 -14.57 12.26 -2.61
C SER A 930 -15.79 12.56 -1.75
N ILE A 931 -16.11 13.83 -1.56
CA ILE A 931 -17.13 14.34 -0.63
C ILE A 931 -18.11 15.24 -1.41
N ALA A 932 -19.42 15.06 -1.22
CA ALA A 932 -20.46 15.56 -2.14
C ALA A 932 -21.48 16.48 -1.45
N LEU A 933 -21.11 17.76 -1.29
CA LEU A 933 -21.88 18.73 -0.51
C LEU A 933 -23.25 19.07 -1.13
N GLU A 934 -24.31 19.03 -0.32
CA GLU A 934 -25.67 19.45 -0.71
C GLU A 934 -25.84 20.99 -0.70
N SER A 935 -26.53 21.55 -1.69
CA SER A 935 -26.66 23.01 -1.87
C SER A 935 -27.83 23.63 -1.08
N VAL A 936 -27.59 24.77 -0.41
CA VAL A 936 -28.63 25.46 0.39
C VAL A 936 -29.65 26.17 -0.52
N GLU A 937 -30.84 25.58 -0.66
CA GLU A 937 -31.96 26.14 -1.43
C GLU A 937 -32.34 27.57 -0.96
N THR A 938 -32.36 28.54 -1.88
CA THR A 938 -32.72 29.94 -1.57
C THR A 938 -34.10 30.30 -2.11
N ASP A 939 -35.11 30.34 -1.23
CA ASP A 939 -36.50 30.69 -1.60
C ASP A 939 -36.57 32.00 -2.41
N PRO A 940 -36.97 31.95 -3.70
CA PRO A 940 -37.00 33.12 -4.58
C PRO A 940 -38.28 33.96 -4.44
N SER A 941 -39.05 33.83 -3.35
CA SER A 941 -40.41 34.38 -3.25
C SER A 941 -40.56 35.87 -2.84
N ASP A 942 -39.54 36.54 -2.30
CA ASP A 942 -39.65 37.95 -1.80
C ASP A 942 -38.97 39.01 -2.69
N ASP A 943 -39.63 39.39 -3.80
CA ASP A 943 -39.33 40.61 -4.60
C ASP A 943 -40.51 41.60 -4.62
N ASP A 944 -40.92 42.14 -3.45
CA ASP A 944 -41.87 43.28 -3.41
C ASP A 944 -41.15 44.64 -3.60
N THR A 945 -40.96 45.02 -4.87
CA THR A 945 -40.28 46.25 -5.34
C THR A 945 -40.85 47.60 -4.82
N GLY A 946 -40.52 47.95 -3.57
CA GLY A 946 -41.07 49.09 -2.81
C GLY A 946 -40.46 50.49 -3.03
N ASP A 947 -40.63 51.09 -4.21
CA ASP A 947 -40.54 52.54 -4.58
C ASP A 947 -39.46 53.47 -3.94
N SER A 948 -38.61 54.06 -4.78
CA SER A 948 -37.53 54.98 -4.39
C SER A 948 -37.97 56.45 -4.27
N SER A 949 -37.65 57.15 -3.17
CA SER A 949 -37.62 58.63 -3.19
C SER A 949 -36.64 59.30 -2.22
N ASP A 950 -36.03 60.38 -2.73
CA ASP A 950 -34.95 61.18 -2.13
C ASP A 950 -35.18 61.65 -0.67
N THR A 951 -34.13 61.68 0.17
CA THR A 951 -33.31 62.91 0.35
C THR A 951 -32.08 62.73 1.25
N ASP A 952 -31.02 63.46 0.90
CA ASP A 952 -29.75 63.62 1.66
C ASP A 952 -29.81 64.89 2.53
N GLU A 953 -29.58 64.78 3.85
CA GLU A 953 -28.89 65.83 4.66
C GLU A 953 -28.45 65.37 6.08
N ASP A 954 -27.13 65.26 6.26
CA ASP A 954 -26.33 65.70 7.42
C ASP A 954 -26.61 65.19 8.87
N ALA A 955 -25.89 64.15 9.30
CA ALA A 955 -25.33 64.06 10.68
C ALA A 955 -24.17 63.05 10.82
N THR A 956 -23.15 63.39 11.61
CA THR A 956 -22.11 62.46 12.14
C THR A 956 -21.80 62.82 13.60
N PRO A 957 -21.13 61.95 14.39
CA PRO A 957 -21.19 60.49 14.43
C PRO A 957 -21.56 59.96 15.85
N GLY A 958 -21.88 58.66 15.97
CA GLY A 958 -22.05 57.98 17.27
C GLY A 958 -21.64 56.51 17.19
N LEU A 959 -20.73 56.08 18.08
CA LEU A 959 -20.18 54.71 18.09
C LEU A 959 -21.05 53.77 18.92
N GLY A 960 -21.21 52.51 18.48
CA GLY A 960 -21.93 51.48 19.23
C GLY A 960 -21.90 50.10 18.58
N ALA A 961 -20.77 49.40 18.73
CA ALA A 961 -20.58 47.96 18.48
C ALA A 961 -21.12 47.36 17.16
N GLY A 962 -20.20 47.17 16.22
CA GLY A 962 -20.23 46.03 15.30
C GLY A 962 -18.82 45.44 15.25
N THR A 963 -18.71 44.12 15.17
CA THR A 963 -17.45 43.41 14.90
C THR A 963 -17.76 42.31 13.91
N ALA A 964 -17.28 42.45 12.69
CA ALA A 964 -17.07 41.33 11.78
C ALA A 964 -15.61 40.88 11.90
N ILE A 965 -15.38 39.59 11.70
CA ILE A 965 -14.30 38.97 10.90
C ILE A 965 -12.96 39.72 10.83
N THR A 966 -11.88 39.07 11.26
CA THR A 966 -10.67 38.75 10.45
C THR A 966 -9.68 37.94 11.31
N ALA A 967 -9.10 36.87 10.78
CA ALA A 967 -8.13 35.98 11.45
C ALA A 967 -6.74 36.61 11.72
N LEU A 968 -5.93 35.92 12.55
CA LEU A 968 -4.48 35.76 12.31
C LEU A 968 -3.90 34.56 13.09
N VAL A 969 -3.08 33.77 12.40
CA VAL A 969 -2.39 32.54 12.84
C VAL A 969 -1.19 32.83 13.79
N ALA A 970 -0.78 31.80 14.57
CA ALA A 970 0.61 31.38 14.88
C ALA A 970 1.08 31.24 16.35
N LEU A 971 1.74 30.09 16.60
CA LEU A 971 2.87 29.83 17.51
C LEU A 971 2.66 29.59 19.04
N ILE A 972 2.35 28.32 19.39
CA ILE A 972 3.31 27.29 19.89
C ILE A 972 4.02 27.44 21.27
N ILE A 973 4.02 26.30 22.01
CA ILE A 973 4.86 25.85 23.16
C ILE A 973 4.92 26.72 24.45
N VAL A 974 4.38 26.17 25.55
CA VAL A 974 5.19 25.72 26.72
C VAL A 974 4.65 24.39 27.27
N PHE A 975 5.52 23.39 27.23
CA PHE A 975 5.31 21.99 27.63
C PHE A 975 5.07 21.76 29.14
N ILE A 976 4.31 20.69 29.42
CA ILE A 976 4.11 19.83 30.62
C ILE A 976 4.80 20.22 31.96
N ILE A 977 4.08 19.99 33.09
CA ILE A 977 4.51 19.32 34.36
C ILE A 977 3.61 19.76 35.55
N THR A 978 2.53 19.00 35.83
CA THR A 978 2.34 18.23 37.10
C THR A 978 0.98 17.53 37.19
N ARG A 979 0.89 16.28 36.71
CA ARG A 979 -0.15 15.33 37.17
C ARG A 979 0.28 14.73 38.51
N ARG A 980 -0.16 15.28 39.66
CA ARG A 980 -0.01 14.60 40.96
C ARG A 980 -0.96 15.12 42.06
N GLN A 981 -1.77 14.20 42.60
CA GLN A 981 -2.50 14.27 43.88
C GLN A 981 -3.63 15.34 43.95
N ASP A 982 -4.88 15.03 44.35
CA ASP A 982 -5.44 13.82 44.98
C ASP A 982 -6.91 13.59 44.55
N LYS A 983 -7.24 12.39 44.05
CA LYS A 983 -8.21 11.50 44.71
C LYS A 983 -8.13 10.07 44.20
#